data_AF-A0A0K6G3W7-F1
#
_entry.id   AF-A0A0K6G3W7-F1
#
_cell.length_a   1.000
_cell.length_b   1.000
_cell.length_c   1.000
_cell.angle_alpha   90.00
_cell.angle_beta   90.00
_cell.angle_gamma   90.00
#
_symmetry.space_group_name_H-M   'P 1'
#
loop_
_entity.id
_entity.type
_entity.pdbx_description
1 polymer ?
#
loop_
_entity_poly.entity_id
_entity_poly.type
_entity_poly.pdbx_seq_one_letter_code
_entity_poly.pdbx_strand_id
1 'polypeptide(L)'
;MIDGQTTVLAVLVASGLVLVRHCFGQKLRHPPSLRSLPLIGHVFSIPSGLEHINFMKIGKQLKSDIVYLNIMGQPLVVLNSAQAASDLLDKRSNIYSDRINAPMVTDPTLLDWSDFAGMLPYGDLWRRQIRRLKVWLNPRAVRQFEGLQQDEARKLLGRLLNLSKGPGLFQRVKYQFFFTMGSAAFEMSYGYRFKSDQDPFYVNAVQTTHNLFNATMMSNFLVNAFPILSYVPDWFPGSEWKQTARKWRDQKNLAIDVPYEWTKQQVATGDFQPSVLSALLQDDEDVPGLSAAEREKELKELAYTLFVGGTDTLATAIVNFVAAMVTNPEAQAKAQAEIDSIIGYATRLPVLSDEPQLLYVRRLILEVLRWQPVAPTGGPPHGCSEDDIYRGYNIKKGTIVMGNQWAMSRNEAFYNDPEKFEPERFLDPNIAPFPAFGWGRRKCPGMHFAETSLFLVISSLLANFNFARKKDNNGEEVVPVIEGDYNTLALALKPFEFDLQPRSEKHRQLVLDNGEVVDVESNTSVLGVGSNSGLTGGGLRVKKSSNVIIRNLRLSKSPAPTDLVGIQESTNVWVDHNTFSSDLDHSKDYYDGAFDVSHGSDFITASWNVFTNHYKTSLVGHSDKNSAEDTGHLRVTYHHNYFLNVNSRLPSLRFGTGHIYNNYYKNVATSGVDSRLGAQVLVEGNTFDSVTSPIATTLHGGYAVQRDNILINTTMNSDLAAGTLSTAPYSYSLDAANTVVATVTKSAGAGIVTF
;
A
#
# COMPACT_ATOMS: atom_id res chain seq x y z
N MET A 1 -51.60 1.80 32.04
CA MET A 1 -51.13 2.46 33.28
C MET A 1 -50.70 1.38 34.24
N ILE A 2 -49.41 1.29 34.54
CA ILE A 2 -48.93 0.40 35.61
C ILE A 2 -49.29 1.08 36.92
N ASP A 3 -50.08 0.42 37.75
CA ASP A 3 -50.45 0.87 39.09
C ASP A 3 -49.19 1.17 39.93
N GLY A 4 -49.20 2.30 40.64
CA GLY A 4 -48.10 2.73 41.51
C GLY A 4 -47.72 1.69 42.56
N GLN A 5 -48.65 0.85 43.02
CA GLN A 5 -48.38 -0.26 43.94
C GLN A 5 -47.49 -1.34 43.31
N THR A 6 -47.73 -1.69 42.05
CA THR A 6 -46.92 -2.67 41.32
C THR A 6 -45.50 -2.17 41.09
N THR A 7 -45.36 -0.86 40.86
CA THR A 7 -44.05 -0.20 40.70
C THR A 7 -43.27 -0.16 42.01
N VAL A 8 -43.93 0.17 43.12
CA VAL A 8 -43.32 0.17 44.47
C VAL A 8 -42.91 -1.24 44.89
N LEU A 9 -43.75 -2.24 44.63
CA LEU A 9 -43.44 -3.63 44.95
C LEU A 9 -42.25 -4.16 44.12
N ALA A 10 -42.18 -3.83 42.83
CA ALA A 10 -41.06 -4.19 41.97
C ALA A 10 -39.75 -3.53 42.43
N VAL A 11 -39.79 -2.26 42.83
CA VAL A 11 -38.62 -1.55 43.38
C VAL A 11 -38.19 -2.15 44.72
N LEU A 12 -39.12 -2.50 45.61
CA LEU A 12 -38.82 -3.13 46.90
C LEU A 12 -38.24 -4.54 46.73
N VAL A 13 -38.77 -5.35 45.79
CA VAL A 13 -38.25 -6.68 45.48
C VAL A 13 -36.88 -6.60 44.83
N ALA A 14 -36.67 -5.68 43.88
CA ALA A 14 -35.36 -5.43 43.29
C ALA A 14 -34.35 -4.98 44.36
N SER A 15 -34.75 -4.07 45.24
CA SER A 15 -33.92 -3.59 46.36
C SER A 15 -33.61 -4.70 47.35
N GLY A 16 -34.58 -5.57 47.65
CA GLY A 16 -34.43 -6.74 48.49
C GLY A 16 -33.48 -7.79 47.90
N LEU A 17 -33.60 -8.08 46.60
CA LEU A 17 -32.69 -8.98 45.88
C LEU A 17 -31.26 -8.43 45.82
N VAL A 18 -31.11 -7.11 45.69
CA VAL A 18 -29.81 -6.43 45.73
C VAL A 18 -29.18 -6.51 47.12
N LEU A 19 -29.98 -6.30 48.17
CA LEU A 19 -29.56 -6.47 49.58
C LEU A 19 -29.17 -7.92 49.87
N VAL A 20 -29.94 -8.90 49.40
CA VAL A 20 -29.61 -10.32 49.55
C VAL A 20 -28.33 -10.67 48.80
N ARG A 21 -28.16 -10.21 47.56
CA ARG A 21 -26.92 -10.42 46.79
C ARG A 21 -25.70 -9.73 47.42
N HIS A 22 -25.91 -8.58 48.06
CA HIS A 22 -24.86 -7.85 48.78
C HIS A 22 -24.48 -8.51 50.11
N CYS A 23 -25.47 -9.03 50.85
CA CYS A 23 -25.27 -9.67 52.16
C CYS A 23 -24.81 -11.13 52.07
N PHE A 24 -25.20 -11.86 51.02
CA PHE A 24 -24.93 -13.30 50.85
C PHE A 24 -24.02 -13.64 49.64
N GLY A 25 -23.52 -12.63 48.91
CA GLY A 25 -22.56 -12.84 47.83
C GLY A 25 -21.19 -13.27 48.34
N GLN A 26 -20.48 -14.13 47.59
CA GLN A 26 -19.08 -14.44 47.87
C GLN A 26 -18.26 -13.14 47.93
N LYS A 27 -17.46 -12.94 48.99
CA LYS A 27 -16.50 -11.83 49.08
C LYS A 27 -15.41 -12.01 48.01
N LEU A 28 -15.58 -11.37 46.86
CA LEU A 28 -14.58 -11.37 45.81
C LEU A 28 -13.50 -10.33 46.11
N ARG A 29 -12.23 -10.74 46.02
CA ARG A 29 -11.10 -9.82 46.08
C ARG A 29 -10.83 -9.27 44.68
N HIS A 30 -11.37 -8.11 44.36
CA HIS A 30 -11.10 -7.44 43.08
C HIS A 30 -9.74 -6.73 43.09
N PRO A 31 -9.15 -6.47 41.92
CA PRO A 31 -8.08 -5.49 41.79
C PRO A 31 -8.47 -4.13 42.41
N PRO A 32 -7.50 -3.25 42.73
CA PRO A 32 -7.77 -1.91 43.21
C PRO A 32 -8.78 -1.17 42.32
N SER A 33 -9.72 -0.49 42.96
CA SER A 33 -10.87 0.11 42.29
C SER A 33 -11.19 1.47 42.90
N LEU A 34 -11.86 2.32 42.12
CA LEU A 34 -12.42 3.57 42.62
C LEU A 34 -13.63 3.26 43.53
N ARG A 35 -14.15 4.30 44.20
CA ARG A 35 -15.45 4.18 44.87
C ARG A 35 -16.54 4.04 43.79
N SER A 36 -17.40 3.04 43.98
CA SER A 36 -18.54 2.76 43.10
C SER A 36 -19.85 3.09 43.79
N LEU A 37 -20.86 3.43 42.98
CA LEU A 37 -22.23 3.54 43.44
C LEU A 37 -22.92 2.17 43.39
N PRO A 38 -23.85 1.87 44.31
CA PRO A 38 -24.69 0.68 44.21
C PRO A 38 -25.40 0.63 42.86
N LEU A 39 -25.50 -0.56 42.26
CA LEU A 39 -26.15 -0.85 40.96
C LEU A 39 -25.48 -0.25 39.72
N ILE A 40 -25.10 1.03 39.77
CA ILE A 40 -24.57 1.78 38.62
C ILE A 40 -23.06 1.57 38.46
N GLY A 41 -22.36 1.21 39.53
CA GLY A 41 -20.93 0.98 39.51
C GLY A 41 -20.15 2.27 39.33
N HIS A 42 -19.35 2.34 38.28
CA HIS A 42 -18.35 3.38 38.02
C HIS A 42 -18.70 4.31 36.85
N VAL A 43 -19.91 4.20 36.28
CA VAL A 43 -20.34 5.01 35.12
C VAL A 43 -20.05 6.51 35.32
N PHE A 44 -20.31 7.05 36.51
CA PHE A 44 -20.08 8.47 36.84
C PHE A 44 -18.69 8.75 37.44
N SER A 45 -17.92 7.70 37.72
CA SER A 45 -16.59 7.77 38.33
C SER A 45 -15.48 7.73 37.28
N ILE A 46 -15.77 7.26 36.06
CA ILE A 46 -14.84 7.28 34.92
C ILE A 46 -14.90 8.70 34.31
N PRO A 47 -13.78 9.46 34.29
CA PRO A 47 -13.78 10.78 33.70
C PRO A 47 -14.13 10.74 32.20
N SER A 48 -14.79 11.78 31.70
CA SER A 48 -15.02 11.97 30.27
C SER A 48 -13.70 12.28 29.53
N GLY A 49 -13.69 12.11 28.22
CA GLY A 49 -12.50 12.29 27.37
C GLY A 49 -11.77 10.98 27.08
N LEU A 50 -10.47 11.06 26.80
CA LEU A 50 -9.68 9.96 26.25
C LEU A 50 -9.52 8.78 27.24
N GLU A 51 -10.13 7.63 26.93
CA GLU A 51 -10.22 6.46 27.83
C GLU A 51 -8.85 6.00 28.32
N HIS A 52 -7.88 5.86 27.42
CA HIS A 52 -6.52 5.39 27.72
C HIS A 52 -5.77 6.30 28.72
N ILE A 53 -5.94 7.63 28.59
CA ILE A 53 -5.36 8.60 29.53
C ILE A 53 -6.04 8.49 30.89
N ASN A 54 -7.37 8.41 30.89
CA ASN A 54 -8.15 8.33 32.13
C ASN A 54 -7.84 7.04 32.90
N PHE A 55 -7.74 5.89 32.23
CA PHE A 55 -7.34 4.64 32.87
C PHE A 55 -5.91 4.67 33.44
N MET A 56 -4.98 5.35 32.75
CA MET A 56 -3.63 5.58 33.27
C MET A 56 -3.67 6.45 34.55
N LYS A 57 -4.44 7.55 34.54
CA LYS A 57 -4.61 8.44 35.70
C LYS A 57 -5.22 7.72 36.89
N ILE A 58 -6.24 6.89 36.67
CA ILE A 58 -6.87 6.06 37.71
C ILE A 58 -5.85 5.09 38.31
N GLY A 59 -5.04 4.42 37.48
CA GLY A 59 -3.97 3.55 37.95
C GLY A 59 -2.97 4.28 38.86
N LYS A 60 -2.54 5.48 38.45
CA LYS A 60 -1.66 6.35 39.27
C LYS A 60 -2.32 6.74 40.59
N GLN A 61 -3.59 7.15 40.57
CA GLN A 61 -4.35 7.52 41.78
C GLN A 61 -4.47 6.34 42.77
N LEU A 62 -4.72 5.14 42.26
CA LEU A 62 -4.87 3.92 43.06
C LEU A 62 -3.52 3.28 43.43
N LYS A 63 -2.40 3.80 42.91
CA LYS A 63 -1.06 3.20 43.01
C LYS A 63 -1.08 1.73 42.58
N SER A 64 -1.75 1.44 41.47
CA SER A 64 -1.96 0.09 40.94
C SER A 64 -1.74 0.02 39.43
N ASP A 65 -1.07 -1.03 38.99
CA ASP A 65 -0.88 -1.35 37.57
C ASP A 65 -2.02 -2.21 36.99
N ILE A 66 -2.93 -2.68 37.84
CA ILE A 66 -4.16 -3.38 37.46
C ILE A 66 -5.35 -2.72 38.15
N VAL A 67 -6.35 -2.31 37.37
CA VAL A 67 -7.51 -1.55 37.87
C VAL A 67 -8.78 -2.31 37.61
N TYR A 68 -9.66 -2.40 38.61
CA TYR A 68 -11.01 -2.92 38.45
C TYR A 68 -12.03 -1.79 38.33
N LEU A 69 -12.95 -1.94 37.38
CA LEU A 69 -14.12 -1.10 37.21
C LEU A 69 -15.33 -2.00 36.96
N ASN A 70 -16.51 -1.43 37.16
CA ASN A 70 -17.80 -2.09 36.96
C ASN A 70 -18.72 -1.07 36.32
N ILE A 71 -19.23 -1.37 35.13
CA ILE A 71 -20.10 -0.50 34.35
C ILE A 71 -21.46 -1.21 34.29
N MET A 72 -22.43 -0.78 35.12
CA MET A 72 -23.79 -1.36 35.13
C MET A 72 -23.84 -2.89 35.28
N GLY A 73 -22.96 -3.48 36.09
CA GLY A 73 -22.87 -4.92 36.30
C GLY A 73 -21.87 -5.63 35.39
N GLN A 74 -21.33 -4.97 34.36
CA GLN A 74 -20.26 -5.51 33.51
C GLN A 74 -18.89 -5.26 34.15
N PRO A 75 -18.16 -6.30 34.62
CA PRO A 75 -16.82 -6.15 35.16
C PRO A 75 -15.81 -5.83 34.05
N LEU A 76 -14.92 -4.88 34.34
CA LEU A 76 -13.82 -4.42 33.50
C LEU A 76 -12.52 -4.44 34.32
N VAL A 77 -11.49 -5.04 33.76
CA VAL A 77 -10.12 -5.01 34.28
C VAL A 77 -9.23 -4.29 33.27
N VAL A 78 -8.54 -3.24 33.71
CA VAL A 78 -7.58 -2.50 32.88
C VAL A 78 -6.15 -2.82 33.33
N LEU A 79 -5.32 -3.19 32.36
CA LEU A 79 -3.92 -3.57 32.56
C LEU A 79 -3.02 -2.41 32.13
N ASN A 80 -2.40 -1.72 33.10
CA ASN A 80 -1.52 -0.58 32.85
C ASN A 80 -0.03 -0.96 32.81
N SER A 81 0.36 -2.21 33.13
CA SER A 81 1.75 -2.69 33.00
C SER A 81 1.90 -3.76 31.93
N ALA A 82 3.06 -3.75 31.26
CA ALA A 82 3.44 -4.75 30.27
C ALA A 82 3.49 -6.17 30.88
N GLN A 83 3.91 -6.28 32.16
CA GLN A 83 3.94 -7.55 32.87
C GLN A 83 2.53 -8.14 33.05
N ALA A 84 1.56 -7.35 33.52
CA ALA A 84 0.18 -7.83 33.70
C ALA A 84 -0.47 -8.21 32.36
N ALA A 85 -0.21 -7.42 31.32
CA ALA A 85 -0.69 -7.73 29.97
C ALA A 85 -0.07 -9.02 29.41
N SER A 86 1.25 -9.22 29.55
CA SER A 86 1.90 -10.48 29.15
C SER A 86 1.37 -11.67 29.95
N ASP A 87 1.24 -11.55 31.27
CA ASP A 87 0.78 -12.66 32.11
C ASP A 87 -0.64 -13.11 31.75
N LEU A 88 -1.57 -12.18 31.51
CA LEU A 88 -2.96 -12.51 31.23
C LEU A 88 -3.22 -12.75 29.75
N LEU A 89 -2.81 -11.83 28.88
CA LEU A 89 -3.21 -11.84 27.47
C LEU A 89 -2.30 -12.71 26.58
N ASP A 90 -1.07 -13.00 27.03
CA ASP A 90 -0.11 -13.84 26.30
C ASP A 90 0.01 -15.24 26.94
N LYS A 91 0.56 -15.30 28.16
CA LYS A 91 0.84 -16.58 28.86
C LYS A 91 -0.43 -17.35 29.21
N ARG A 92 -1.51 -16.65 29.58
CA ARG A 92 -2.85 -17.21 29.85
C ARG A 92 -3.82 -16.98 28.70
N SER A 93 -3.31 -16.82 27.47
CA SER A 93 -4.15 -16.53 26.30
C SER A 93 -5.26 -17.58 26.04
N ASN A 94 -5.17 -18.79 26.58
CA ASN A 94 -6.28 -19.75 26.53
C ASN A 94 -7.55 -19.30 27.28
N ILE A 95 -7.41 -18.45 28.30
CA ILE A 95 -8.51 -17.92 29.13
C ILE A 95 -8.94 -16.52 28.65
N TYR A 96 -7.99 -15.71 28.19
CA TYR A 96 -8.20 -14.29 27.90
C TYR A 96 -8.28 -13.96 26.40
N SER A 97 -8.48 -14.95 25.52
CA SER A 97 -8.60 -14.68 24.07
C SER A 97 -10.04 -14.47 23.60
N ASP A 98 -11.03 -14.52 24.47
CA ASP A 98 -12.42 -14.33 24.05
C ASP A 98 -12.73 -12.85 23.71
N ARG A 99 -13.91 -12.57 23.17
CA ARG A 99 -14.39 -11.21 22.91
C ARG A 99 -15.71 -10.95 23.61
N ILE A 100 -15.75 -9.86 24.37
CA ILE A 100 -16.98 -9.30 24.95
C ILE A 100 -17.08 -7.90 24.39
N ASN A 101 -17.79 -7.77 23.26
CA ASN A 101 -17.84 -6.53 22.50
C ASN A 101 -19.03 -5.66 22.90
N ALA A 102 -18.98 -4.42 22.45
CA ALA A 102 -20.03 -3.44 22.62
C ALA A 102 -21.33 -3.89 21.91
N PRO A 103 -22.50 -3.87 22.59
CA PRO A 103 -23.81 -4.12 21.99
C PRO A 103 -24.06 -3.39 20.67
N MET A 104 -23.66 -2.11 20.55
CA MET A 104 -23.81 -1.33 19.31
C MET A 104 -23.18 -2.04 18.10
N VAL A 105 -22.08 -2.76 18.32
CA VAL A 105 -21.29 -3.43 17.29
C VAL A 105 -21.87 -4.80 16.95
N THR A 106 -22.21 -5.62 17.94
CA THR A 106 -22.54 -7.05 17.71
C THR A 106 -24.03 -7.39 17.72
N ASP A 107 -24.90 -6.48 18.14
CA ASP A 107 -26.34 -6.76 18.15
C ASP A 107 -26.88 -6.88 16.72
N PRO A 108 -27.57 -7.99 16.37
CA PRO A 108 -28.11 -8.23 15.04
C PRO A 108 -29.29 -7.32 14.68
N THR A 109 -29.74 -6.43 15.57
CA THR A 109 -30.71 -5.37 15.28
C THR A 109 -30.07 -4.00 15.05
N LEU A 110 -28.75 -3.89 15.28
CA LEU A 110 -27.94 -2.67 15.17
C LEU A 110 -26.91 -2.79 14.01
N LEU A 111 -25.61 -2.57 14.24
CA LEU A 111 -24.57 -2.61 13.18
C LEU A 111 -24.24 -4.03 12.70
N ASP A 112 -24.30 -5.01 13.62
CA ASP A 112 -24.04 -6.43 13.37
C ASP A 112 -22.69 -6.77 12.71
N TRP A 113 -21.60 -6.54 13.42
CA TRP A 113 -20.26 -7.00 13.06
C TRP A 113 -19.89 -8.32 13.76
N SER A 114 -20.88 -9.16 14.03
CA SER A 114 -20.69 -10.37 14.83
C SER A 114 -19.76 -11.40 14.16
N ASP A 115 -19.60 -11.34 12.84
CA ASP A 115 -18.75 -12.23 12.05
C ASP A 115 -17.37 -11.65 11.68
N PHE A 116 -17.10 -10.39 12.02
CA PHE A 116 -15.82 -9.74 11.73
C PHE A 116 -14.70 -10.34 12.57
N ALA A 117 -13.57 -10.71 11.97
CA ALA A 117 -12.48 -11.42 12.63
C ALA A 117 -11.97 -10.75 13.92
N GLY A 118 -11.99 -9.40 13.96
CA GLY A 118 -11.60 -8.62 15.13
C GLY A 118 -12.58 -8.74 16.31
N MET A 119 -13.86 -8.93 16.02
CA MET A 119 -14.97 -9.00 16.99
C MET A 119 -15.39 -10.43 17.31
N LEU A 120 -15.09 -11.41 16.46
CA LEU A 120 -15.47 -12.80 16.69
C LEU A 120 -15.00 -13.33 18.06
N PRO A 121 -15.88 -13.96 18.86
CA PRO A 121 -15.51 -14.72 20.04
C PRO A 121 -14.46 -15.79 19.74
N TYR A 122 -13.74 -16.25 20.76
CA TYR A 122 -12.75 -17.29 20.56
C TYR A 122 -13.44 -18.65 20.31
N GLY A 123 -13.31 -19.16 19.09
CA GLY A 123 -13.95 -20.41 18.68
C GLY A 123 -13.42 -20.91 17.33
N ASP A 124 -14.04 -21.96 16.80
CA ASP A 124 -13.55 -22.63 15.59
C ASP A 124 -13.63 -21.74 14.34
N LEU A 125 -14.69 -20.94 14.21
CA LEU A 125 -14.82 -19.95 13.13
C LEU A 125 -13.64 -18.94 13.15
N TRP A 126 -13.37 -18.32 14.30
CA TRP A 126 -12.23 -17.40 14.43
C TRP A 126 -10.90 -18.09 14.15
N ARG A 127 -10.66 -19.30 14.68
CA ARG A 127 -9.41 -20.04 14.46
C ARG A 127 -9.22 -20.36 12.97
N ARG A 128 -10.29 -20.71 12.26
CA ARG A 128 -10.28 -21.01 10.83
C ARG A 128 -9.97 -19.74 10.02
N GLN A 129 -10.67 -18.64 10.28
CA GLN A 129 -10.42 -17.35 9.64
C GLN A 129 -8.96 -16.89 9.83
N ILE A 130 -8.45 -16.91 11.07
CA ILE A 130 -7.05 -16.52 11.34
C ILE A 130 -6.05 -17.48 10.69
N ARG A 131 -6.36 -18.78 10.59
CA ARG A 131 -5.50 -19.73 9.86
C ARG A 131 -5.42 -19.36 8.38
N ARG A 132 -6.55 -19.03 7.74
CA ARG A 132 -6.59 -18.56 6.34
C ARG A 132 -5.77 -17.28 6.16
N LEU A 133 -5.95 -16.28 7.03
CA LEU A 133 -5.17 -15.03 6.97
C LEU A 133 -3.65 -15.25 7.12
N LYS A 134 -3.22 -16.15 8.00
CA LYS A 134 -1.79 -16.42 8.26
C LYS A 134 -1.05 -17.02 7.05
N VAL A 135 -1.75 -17.69 6.14
CA VAL A 135 -1.16 -18.19 4.89
C VAL A 135 -0.61 -17.01 4.06
N TRP A 136 -1.29 -15.87 4.11
CA TRP A 136 -0.95 -14.67 3.32
C TRP A 136 -0.10 -13.66 4.09
N LEU A 137 -0.19 -13.63 5.41
CA LEU A 137 0.42 -12.58 6.25
C LEU A 137 1.68 -13.00 7.01
N ASN A 138 2.19 -14.22 6.78
CA ASN A 138 3.48 -14.64 7.34
C ASN A 138 4.67 -13.94 6.65
N PRO A 139 5.87 -13.91 7.27
CA PRO A 139 7.03 -13.17 6.75
C PRO A 139 7.45 -13.50 5.30
N ARG A 140 7.19 -14.73 4.84
CA ARG A 140 7.52 -15.15 3.47
C ARG A 140 6.45 -14.72 2.48
N ALA A 141 5.18 -14.93 2.84
CA ALA A 141 4.06 -14.62 1.96
C ALA A 141 3.89 -13.12 1.73
N VAL A 142 4.15 -12.27 2.73
CA VAL A 142 4.01 -10.81 2.56
C VAL A 142 4.95 -10.21 1.52
N ARG A 143 6.09 -10.86 1.21
CA ARG A 143 7.04 -10.39 0.20
C ARG A 143 6.45 -10.32 -1.20
N GLN A 144 5.42 -11.10 -1.50
CA GLN A 144 4.74 -11.01 -2.80
C GLN A 144 4.03 -9.66 -3.00
N PHE A 145 3.77 -8.92 -1.92
CA PHE A 145 3.15 -7.60 -1.95
C PHE A 145 4.17 -6.46 -1.86
N GLU A 146 5.47 -6.76 -1.86
CA GLU A 146 6.54 -5.75 -1.77
C GLU A 146 6.45 -4.73 -2.90
N GLY A 147 6.27 -5.20 -4.14
CA GLY A 147 6.09 -4.32 -5.30
C GLY A 147 4.92 -3.35 -5.13
N LEU A 148 3.77 -3.88 -4.71
CA LEU A 148 2.57 -3.08 -4.41
C LEU A 148 2.84 -2.00 -3.34
N GLN A 149 3.45 -2.38 -2.21
CA GLN A 149 3.74 -1.46 -1.12
C GLN A 149 4.74 -0.37 -1.55
N GLN A 150 5.74 -0.75 -2.35
CA GLN A 150 6.74 0.18 -2.87
C GLN A 150 6.15 1.15 -3.90
N ASP A 151 5.29 0.67 -4.79
CA ASP A 151 4.63 1.49 -5.79
C ASP A 151 3.66 2.49 -5.13
N GLU A 152 2.89 2.06 -4.12
CA GLU A 152 2.04 2.99 -3.36
C GLU A 152 2.87 4.04 -2.59
N ALA A 153 4.02 3.67 -2.01
CA ALA A 153 4.93 4.63 -1.39
C ALA A 153 5.43 5.67 -2.41
N ARG A 154 5.78 5.26 -3.64
CA ARG A 154 6.20 6.16 -4.72
C ARG A 154 5.08 7.11 -5.15
N LYS A 155 3.87 6.59 -5.38
CA LYS A 155 2.69 7.41 -5.74
C LYS A 155 2.39 8.44 -4.65
N LEU A 156 2.55 8.07 -3.37
CA LEU A 156 2.41 9.00 -2.26
C LEU A 156 3.39 10.17 -2.37
N LEU A 157 4.68 9.92 -2.65
CA LEU A 157 5.67 11.00 -2.81
C LEU A 157 5.24 11.97 -3.92
N GLY A 158 4.79 11.45 -5.07
CA GLY A 158 4.29 12.26 -6.18
C GLY A 158 3.08 13.11 -5.80
N ARG A 159 2.10 12.54 -5.08
CA ARG A 159 0.94 13.29 -4.58
C ARG A 159 1.34 14.37 -3.58
N LEU A 160 2.32 14.11 -2.70
CA LEU A 160 2.82 15.08 -1.74
C LEU A 160 3.58 16.24 -2.40
N LEU A 161 4.30 16.02 -3.51
CA LEU A 161 4.93 17.10 -4.29
C LEU A 161 3.91 18.11 -4.83
N ASN A 162 2.71 17.63 -5.17
CA ASN A 162 1.65 18.45 -5.77
C ASN A 162 0.77 19.17 -4.72
N LEU A 163 1.00 18.93 -3.42
CA LEU A 163 0.24 19.62 -2.38
C LEU A 163 0.65 21.09 -2.29
N SER A 164 -0.30 21.97 -2.58
CA SER A 164 -0.13 23.41 -2.38
C SER A 164 0.08 23.75 -0.91
N LYS A 165 1.10 24.57 -0.62
CA LYS A 165 1.27 25.22 0.69
C LYS A 165 0.00 26.01 1.02
N GLY A 166 -0.48 25.92 2.25
CA GLY A 166 -1.68 26.65 2.66
C GLY A 166 -2.39 26.02 3.86
N PRO A 167 -3.46 26.67 4.37
CA PRO A 167 -4.18 26.22 5.56
C PRO A 167 -4.72 24.79 5.38
N GLY A 168 -4.80 24.01 6.47
CA GLY A 168 -5.33 22.65 6.42
C GLY A 168 -4.38 21.61 5.83
N LEU A 169 -3.07 21.88 5.79
CA LEU A 169 -2.06 20.94 5.30
C LEU A 169 -2.12 19.59 6.02
N PHE A 170 -2.32 19.60 7.35
CA PHE A 170 -2.46 18.38 8.15
C PHE A 170 -3.51 17.42 7.57
N GLN A 171 -4.72 17.91 7.28
CA GLN A 171 -5.79 17.06 6.77
C GLN A 171 -5.48 16.56 5.37
N ARG A 172 -4.94 17.41 4.50
CA ARG A 172 -4.55 16.99 3.14
C ARG A 172 -3.49 15.90 3.16
N VAL A 173 -2.44 16.06 3.98
CA VAL A 173 -1.38 15.04 4.13
C VAL A 173 -1.92 13.76 4.75
N LYS A 174 -2.75 13.87 5.80
CA LYS A 174 -3.45 12.73 6.41
C LYS A 174 -4.27 11.96 5.36
N TYR A 175 -5.07 12.65 4.55
CA TYR A 175 -5.86 11.99 3.49
C TYR A 175 -4.99 11.25 2.49
N GLN A 176 -3.83 11.79 2.12
CA GLN A 176 -2.90 11.07 1.24
C GLN A 176 -2.36 9.80 1.89
N PHE A 177 -2.07 9.79 3.20
CA PHE A 177 -1.65 8.57 3.90
C PHE A 177 -2.76 7.51 3.95
N PHE A 178 -3.99 7.91 4.28
CA PHE A 178 -5.15 7.00 4.28
C PHE A 178 -5.41 6.43 2.90
N PHE A 179 -5.35 7.25 1.85
CA PHE A 179 -5.55 6.78 0.49
C PHE A 179 -4.45 5.81 0.06
N THR A 180 -3.19 6.09 0.40
CA THR A 180 -2.05 5.20 0.06
C THR A 180 -2.19 3.82 0.71
N MET A 181 -2.46 3.79 2.02
CA MET A 181 -2.61 2.54 2.75
C MET A 181 -3.89 1.80 2.35
N GLY A 182 -4.96 2.54 2.08
CA GLY A 182 -6.21 2.02 1.54
C GLY A 182 -6.04 1.35 0.19
N SER A 183 -5.35 2.01 -0.76
CA SER A 183 -5.06 1.44 -2.08
C SER A 183 -4.27 0.14 -1.98
N ALA A 184 -3.18 0.13 -1.20
CA ALA A 184 -2.38 -1.08 -1.01
C ALA A 184 -3.20 -2.22 -0.37
N ALA A 185 -3.95 -1.92 0.69
CA ALA A 185 -4.73 -2.93 1.39
C ALA A 185 -5.90 -3.46 0.55
N PHE A 186 -6.56 -2.61 -0.22
CA PHE A 186 -7.70 -2.98 -1.05
C PHE A 186 -7.27 -3.77 -2.29
N GLU A 187 -6.17 -3.37 -2.95
CA GLU A 187 -5.61 -4.11 -4.07
C GLU A 187 -5.11 -5.49 -3.63
N MET A 188 -4.42 -5.57 -2.50
CA MET A 188 -4.03 -6.86 -1.89
C MET A 188 -5.26 -7.75 -1.61
N SER A 189 -6.35 -7.16 -1.10
CA SER A 189 -7.53 -7.91 -0.64
C SER A 189 -8.41 -8.37 -1.81
N TYR A 190 -8.69 -7.47 -2.77
CA TYR A 190 -9.70 -7.64 -3.81
C TYR A 190 -9.12 -7.69 -5.23
N GLY A 191 -7.86 -7.32 -5.45
CA GLY A 191 -7.28 -7.19 -6.79
C GLY A 191 -7.83 -5.99 -7.55
N TYR A 192 -8.30 -4.98 -6.82
CA TYR A 192 -8.89 -3.76 -7.38
C TYR A 192 -8.00 -2.56 -7.06
N ARG A 193 -7.63 -1.80 -8.10
CA ARG A 193 -6.90 -0.54 -7.97
C ARG A 193 -7.88 0.63 -8.04
N PHE A 194 -7.93 1.46 -7.00
CA PHE A 194 -8.82 2.62 -6.97
C PHE A 194 -8.52 3.60 -8.10
N LYS A 195 -9.58 4.17 -8.68
CA LYS A 195 -9.45 5.16 -9.76
C LYS A 195 -9.07 6.55 -9.24
N SER A 196 -9.51 6.88 -8.03
CA SER A 196 -9.23 8.16 -7.35
C SER A 196 -9.56 8.05 -5.86
N ASP A 197 -9.29 9.10 -5.08
CA ASP A 197 -9.74 9.22 -3.69
C ASP A 197 -11.26 9.43 -3.54
N GLN A 198 -11.98 9.58 -4.65
CA GLN A 198 -13.45 9.61 -4.73
C GLN A 198 -14.04 8.30 -5.24
N ASP A 199 -13.22 7.26 -5.41
CA ASP A 199 -13.71 5.94 -5.81
C ASP A 199 -14.78 5.44 -4.82
N PRO A 200 -15.97 5.02 -5.29
CA PRO A 200 -17.06 4.61 -4.41
C PRO A 200 -16.67 3.45 -3.48
N PHE A 201 -15.78 2.54 -3.90
CA PHE A 201 -15.32 1.47 -3.03
C PHE A 201 -14.48 2.01 -1.89
N TYR A 202 -13.55 2.93 -2.19
CA TYR A 202 -12.71 3.57 -1.18
C TYR A 202 -13.53 4.39 -0.18
N VAL A 203 -14.38 5.31 -0.68
CA VAL A 203 -15.17 6.21 0.17
C VAL A 203 -16.10 5.42 1.10
N ASN A 204 -16.79 4.41 0.58
CA ASN A 204 -17.68 3.58 1.39
C ASN A 204 -16.89 2.78 2.43
N ALA A 205 -15.76 2.18 2.06
CA ALA A 205 -14.99 1.34 2.97
C ALA A 205 -14.33 2.14 4.10
N VAL A 206 -13.78 3.33 3.82
CA VAL A 206 -13.21 4.22 4.84
C VAL A 206 -14.29 4.72 5.81
N GLN A 207 -15.43 5.17 5.30
CA GLN A 207 -16.51 5.66 6.17
C GLN A 207 -17.10 4.51 7.02
N THR A 208 -17.24 3.30 6.47
CA THR A 208 -17.67 2.12 7.23
C THR A 208 -16.67 1.76 8.33
N THR A 209 -15.36 1.85 8.06
CA THR A 209 -14.31 1.61 9.06
C THR A 209 -14.35 2.64 10.18
N HIS A 210 -14.52 3.92 9.85
CA HIS A 210 -14.69 4.99 10.83
C HIS A 210 -15.90 4.75 11.73
N ASN A 211 -17.04 4.36 11.16
CA ASN A 211 -18.25 4.04 11.91
C ASN A 211 -18.02 2.87 12.89
N LEU A 212 -17.33 1.81 12.45
CA LEU A 212 -16.97 0.67 13.30
C LEU A 212 -16.06 1.08 14.46
N PHE A 213 -14.99 1.84 14.20
CA PHE A 213 -14.05 2.29 15.22
C PHE A 213 -14.71 3.18 16.26
N ASN A 214 -15.64 4.04 15.84
CA ASN A 214 -16.44 4.87 16.73
C ASN A 214 -17.39 4.01 17.59
N ALA A 215 -18.14 3.08 16.97
CA ALA A 215 -19.09 2.20 17.66
C ALA A 215 -18.45 1.24 18.68
N THR A 216 -17.18 0.87 18.47
CA THR A 216 -16.42 -0.03 19.36
C THR A 216 -16.11 0.61 20.71
N MET A 217 -16.07 1.94 20.79
CA MET A 217 -15.76 2.64 22.03
C MET A 217 -16.92 2.55 23.01
N MET A 218 -16.64 2.08 24.24
CA MET A 218 -17.66 1.88 25.27
C MET A 218 -18.32 3.20 25.68
N SER A 219 -17.57 4.31 25.66
CA SER A 219 -18.08 5.64 26.00
C SER A 219 -18.96 6.30 24.94
N ASN A 220 -18.91 5.87 23.67
CA ASN A 220 -19.47 6.66 22.56
C ASN A 220 -20.98 6.45 22.37
N PHE A 221 -21.52 5.33 22.83
CA PHE A 221 -22.95 5.02 22.74
C PHE A 221 -23.48 4.49 24.08
N LEU A 222 -24.60 5.04 24.55
CA LEU A 222 -25.19 4.58 25.82
C LEU A 222 -25.57 3.10 25.80
N VAL A 223 -26.00 2.56 24.65
CA VAL A 223 -26.30 1.12 24.54
C VAL A 223 -25.09 0.23 24.85
N ASN A 224 -23.85 0.74 24.68
CA ASN A 224 -22.65 0.00 25.04
C ASN A 224 -22.50 -0.16 26.55
N ALA A 225 -22.88 0.86 27.33
CA ALA A 225 -22.91 0.79 28.79
C ALA A 225 -24.22 0.19 29.33
N PHE A 226 -25.32 0.32 28.59
CA PHE A 226 -26.66 -0.12 28.96
C PHE A 226 -27.27 -1.01 27.85
N PRO A 227 -26.89 -2.30 27.76
CA PRO A 227 -27.36 -3.20 26.71
C PRO A 227 -28.88 -3.30 26.60
N ILE A 228 -29.61 -3.09 27.72
CA ILE A 228 -31.08 -3.08 27.72
C ILE A 228 -31.69 -2.02 26.79
N LEU A 229 -30.94 -0.97 26.44
CA LEU A 229 -31.38 0.04 25.48
C LEU A 229 -31.61 -0.53 24.07
N SER A 230 -31.00 -1.68 23.72
CA SER A 230 -31.30 -2.40 22.48
C SER A 230 -32.78 -2.79 22.35
N TYR A 231 -33.51 -2.94 23.46
CA TYR A 231 -34.93 -3.31 23.44
C TYR A 231 -35.90 -2.13 23.44
N VAL A 232 -35.41 -0.89 23.57
CA VAL A 232 -36.26 0.31 23.52
C VAL A 232 -36.97 0.43 22.15
N PRO A 233 -38.30 0.55 22.08
CA PRO A 233 -38.99 0.66 20.80
C PRO A 233 -38.55 1.88 19.97
N ASP A 234 -38.59 1.77 18.63
CA ASP A 234 -38.14 2.84 17.72
C ASP A 234 -38.91 4.16 17.84
N TRP A 235 -40.13 4.14 18.39
CA TRP A 235 -40.96 5.34 18.60
C TRP A 235 -40.57 6.12 19.87
N PHE A 236 -39.73 5.56 20.75
CA PHE A 236 -39.41 6.17 22.03
C PHE A 236 -38.44 7.35 21.85
N PRO A 237 -38.70 8.53 22.46
CA PRO A 237 -37.81 9.68 22.33
C PRO A 237 -36.36 9.35 22.72
N GLY A 238 -35.38 9.71 21.89
CA GLY A 238 -33.97 9.39 22.15
C GLY A 238 -33.47 8.06 21.55
N SER A 239 -34.28 7.35 20.75
CA SER A 239 -33.87 6.13 20.03
C SER A 239 -33.36 6.36 18.60
N GLU A 240 -33.09 7.61 18.20
CA GLU A 240 -32.63 7.99 16.85
C GLU A 240 -31.27 7.35 16.50
N TRP A 241 -30.48 7.01 17.52
CA TRP A 241 -29.22 6.27 17.35
C TRP A 241 -29.43 4.87 16.73
N LYS A 242 -30.61 4.25 16.88
CA LYS A 242 -30.95 2.98 16.21
C LYS A 242 -31.12 3.14 14.71
N GLN A 243 -31.71 4.24 14.28
CA GLN A 243 -31.79 4.56 12.85
C GLN A 243 -30.39 4.80 12.27
N THR A 244 -29.53 5.50 13.01
CA THR A 244 -28.11 5.65 12.66
C THR A 244 -27.42 4.30 12.57
N ALA A 245 -27.65 3.40 13.53
CA ALA A 245 -27.10 2.06 13.54
C ALA A 245 -27.48 1.25 12.30
N ARG A 246 -28.76 1.27 11.92
CA ARG A 246 -29.27 0.61 10.71
C ARG A 246 -28.70 1.20 9.43
N LYS A 247 -28.62 2.54 9.33
CA LYS A 247 -27.94 3.21 8.19
C LYS A 247 -26.47 2.79 8.08
N TRP A 248 -25.76 2.70 9.20
CA TRP A 248 -24.36 2.24 9.21
C TRP A 248 -24.24 0.76 8.84
N ARG A 249 -25.22 -0.07 9.19
CA ARG A 249 -25.29 -1.46 8.74
C ARG A 249 -25.51 -1.58 7.25
N ASP A 250 -26.43 -0.80 6.67
CA ASP A 250 -26.66 -0.80 5.22
C ASP A 250 -25.38 -0.39 4.48
N GLN A 251 -24.70 0.63 4.99
CA GLN A 251 -23.42 1.06 4.47
C GLN A 251 -22.31 -0.01 4.60
N LYS A 252 -22.26 -0.71 5.75
CA LYS A 252 -21.37 -1.86 5.93
C LYS A 252 -21.63 -2.93 4.88
N ASN A 253 -22.89 -3.34 4.72
CA ASN A 253 -23.26 -4.39 3.78
C ASN A 253 -22.82 -4.02 2.36
N LEU A 254 -23.05 -2.76 1.94
CA LEU A 254 -22.56 -2.26 0.65
C LEU A 254 -21.02 -2.30 0.54
N ALA A 255 -20.31 -1.88 1.58
CA ALA A 255 -18.84 -1.84 1.59
C ALA A 255 -18.21 -3.25 1.55
N ILE A 256 -18.92 -4.28 2.00
CA ILE A 256 -18.45 -5.67 2.00
C ILE A 256 -18.91 -6.40 0.72
N ASP A 257 -20.21 -6.35 0.42
CA ASP A 257 -20.81 -7.13 -0.65
C ASP A 257 -20.36 -6.67 -2.03
N VAL A 258 -20.34 -5.36 -2.29
CA VAL A 258 -20.10 -4.86 -3.65
C VAL A 258 -18.66 -5.16 -4.14
N PRO A 259 -17.59 -4.92 -3.36
CA PRO A 259 -16.24 -5.31 -3.78
C PRO A 259 -16.04 -6.83 -3.90
N TYR A 260 -16.70 -7.60 -3.03
CA TYR A 260 -16.65 -9.06 -3.11
C TYR A 260 -17.29 -9.56 -4.41
N GLU A 261 -18.50 -9.11 -4.74
CA GLU A 261 -19.19 -9.52 -5.96
C GLU A 261 -18.41 -9.08 -7.20
N TRP A 262 -17.81 -7.89 -7.19
CA TRP A 262 -16.92 -7.44 -8.27
C TRP A 262 -15.76 -8.43 -8.48
N THR A 263 -15.05 -8.78 -7.41
CA THR A 263 -13.90 -9.71 -7.48
C THR A 263 -14.34 -11.09 -7.96
N LYS A 264 -15.46 -11.60 -7.43
CA LYS A 264 -16.05 -12.89 -7.82
C LYS A 264 -16.40 -12.93 -9.31
N GLN A 265 -16.93 -11.83 -9.85
CA GLN A 265 -17.21 -11.71 -11.28
C GLN A 265 -15.92 -11.71 -12.12
N GLN A 266 -14.87 -10.97 -11.72
CA GLN A 266 -13.59 -10.98 -12.44
C GLN A 266 -12.94 -12.37 -12.46
N VAL A 267 -13.00 -13.09 -11.33
CA VAL A 267 -12.51 -14.47 -11.25
C VAL A 267 -13.29 -15.39 -12.20
N ALA A 268 -14.62 -15.24 -12.26
CA ALA A 268 -15.46 -16.04 -13.14
C ALA A 268 -15.21 -15.78 -14.63
N THR A 269 -14.79 -14.57 -15.03
CA THR A 269 -14.43 -14.24 -16.42
C THR A 269 -13.01 -14.67 -16.80
N GLY A 270 -12.17 -15.03 -15.83
CA GLY A 270 -10.75 -15.33 -16.03
C GLY A 270 -9.87 -14.10 -16.26
N ASP A 271 -10.44 -12.89 -16.17
CA ASP A 271 -9.75 -11.61 -16.33
C ASP A 271 -9.69 -10.89 -14.98
N PHE A 272 -8.77 -11.32 -14.11
CA PHE A 272 -8.63 -10.79 -12.75
C PHE A 272 -7.17 -10.52 -12.38
N GLN A 273 -6.96 -9.56 -11.49
CA GLN A 273 -5.66 -9.37 -10.84
C GLN A 273 -5.52 -10.34 -9.65
N PRO A 274 -4.33 -10.95 -9.46
CA PRO A 274 -4.06 -11.78 -8.30
C PRO A 274 -4.26 -11.02 -6.98
N SER A 275 -5.00 -11.61 -6.05
CA SER A 275 -5.30 -11.05 -4.73
C SER A 275 -5.61 -12.17 -3.74
N VAL A 276 -5.69 -11.82 -2.45
CA VAL A 276 -6.05 -12.81 -1.43
C VAL A 276 -7.45 -13.37 -1.68
N LEU A 277 -8.43 -12.52 -2.01
CA LEU A 277 -9.79 -12.98 -2.29
C LEU A 277 -9.87 -13.79 -3.58
N SER A 278 -9.19 -13.38 -4.66
CA SER A 278 -9.24 -14.15 -5.91
C SER A 278 -8.65 -15.54 -5.76
N ALA A 279 -7.58 -15.70 -4.98
CA ALA A 279 -7.02 -17.00 -4.65
C ALA A 279 -7.97 -17.83 -3.77
N LEU A 280 -8.60 -17.23 -2.75
CA LEU A 280 -9.57 -17.92 -1.90
C LEU A 280 -10.85 -18.33 -2.65
N LEU A 281 -11.26 -17.58 -3.67
CA LEU A 281 -12.40 -17.92 -4.51
C LEU A 281 -12.13 -19.14 -5.41
N GLN A 282 -10.87 -19.32 -5.83
CA GLN A 282 -10.41 -20.45 -6.65
C GLN A 282 -10.04 -21.70 -5.83
N ASP A 283 -9.94 -21.57 -4.51
CA ASP A 283 -9.59 -22.66 -3.62
C ASP A 283 -10.76 -23.64 -3.44
N ASP A 284 -10.63 -24.87 -3.95
CA ASP A 284 -11.62 -25.95 -3.83
C ASP A 284 -11.56 -26.67 -2.46
N GLU A 285 -11.07 -26.02 -1.40
CA GLU A 285 -11.12 -26.58 -0.04
C GLU A 285 -12.58 -26.88 0.37
N ASP A 286 -12.99 -28.14 0.19
CA ASP A 286 -14.14 -28.75 0.84
C ASP A 286 -13.88 -28.70 2.35
N VAL A 287 -14.40 -27.67 3.02
CA VAL A 287 -14.39 -27.60 4.48
C VAL A 287 -15.56 -28.46 4.96
N PRO A 288 -15.33 -29.63 5.58
CA PRO A 288 -16.40 -30.54 5.94
C PRO A 288 -17.42 -29.84 6.87
N GLY A 289 -18.68 -29.89 6.48
CA GLY A 289 -19.79 -29.32 7.26
C GLY A 289 -20.04 -27.83 7.08
N LEU A 290 -19.39 -27.16 6.11
CA LEU A 290 -19.67 -25.76 5.77
C LEU A 290 -20.51 -25.65 4.50
N SER A 291 -21.65 -24.96 4.56
CA SER A 291 -22.45 -24.68 3.36
C SER A 291 -21.77 -23.64 2.46
N ALA A 292 -22.14 -23.62 1.19
CA ALA A 292 -21.64 -22.62 0.23
C ALA A 292 -21.93 -21.17 0.70
N ALA A 293 -23.09 -20.93 1.32
CA ALA A 293 -23.46 -19.62 1.85
C ALA A 293 -22.59 -19.20 3.05
N GLU A 294 -22.27 -20.13 3.95
CA GLU A 294 -21.36 -19.86 5.07
C GLU A 294 -19.93 -19.60 4.58
N ARG A 295 -19.49 -20.32 3.55
CA ARG A 295 -18.17 -20.10 2.93
C ARG A 295 -18.10 -18.71 2.33
N GLU A 296 -19.11 -18.34 1.54
CA GLU A 296 -19.21 -17.01 0.94
C GLU A 296 -19.19 -15.90 1.99
N LYS A 297 -19.97 -16.04 3.06
CA LYS A 297 -19.98 -15.08 4.18
C LYS A 297 -18.59 -14.97 4.83
N GLU A 298 -17.90 -16.08 5.06
CA GLU A 298 -16.55 -16.07 5.63
C GLU A 298 -15.54 -15.35 4.73
N LEU A 299 -15.59 -15.57 3.41
CA LEU A 299 -14.69 -14.91 2.47
C LEU A 299 -14.91 -13.39 2.40
N LYS A 300 -16.18 -12.95 2.43
CA LYS A 300 -16.55 -11.53 2.51
C LYS A 300 -15.91 -10.85 3.72
N GLU A 301 -16.05 -11.45 4.90
CA GLU A 301 -15.50 -10.92 6.16
C GLU A 301 -13.96 -10.93 6.18
N LEU A 302 -13.34 -11.98 5.63
CA LEU A 302 -11.88 -12.10 5.55
C LEU A 302 -11.25 -11.02 4.67
N ALA A 303 -11.81 -10.80 3.48
CA ALA A 303 -11.33 -9.76 2.56
C ALA A 303 -11.47 -8.37 3.18
N TYR A 304 -12.61 -8.09 3.83
CA TYR A 304 -12.82 -6.81 4.49
C TYR A 304 -11.93 -6.62 5.72
N THR A 305 -11.65 -7.68 6.48
CA THR A 305 -10.70 -7.67 7.61
C THR A 305 -9.31 -7.23 7.17
N LEU A 306 -8.83 -7.68 6.01
CA LEU A 306 -7.54 -7.28 5.45
C LEU A 306 -7.51 -5.78 5.13
N PHE A 307 -8.58 -5.26 4.51
CA PHE A 307 -8.70 -3.83 4.21
C PHE A 307 -8.68 -2.97 5.49
N VAL A 308 -9.54 -3.28 6.47
CA VAL A 308 -9.62 -2.54 7.73
C VAL A 308 -8.29 -2.55 8.48
N GLY A 309 -7.66 -3.72 8.56
CA GLY A 309 -6.36 -3.87 9.22
C GLY A 309 -5.24 -3.10 8.52
N GLY A 310 -5.22 -3.13 7.18
CA GLY A 310 -4.16 -2.54 6.36
C GLY A 310 -4.29 -1.04 6.08
N THR A 311 -5.41 -0.40 6.43
CA THR A 311 -5.66 1.02 6.09
C THR A 311 -5.42 1.94 7.29
N ASP A 312 -6.42 2.08 8.17
CA ASP A 312 -6.46 3.10 9.22
C ASP A 312 -5.30 2.98 10.20
N THR A 313 -4.88 1.76 10.54
CA THR A 313 -3.81 1.54 11.53
C THR A 313 -2.46 2.03 11.03
N LEU A 314 -2.13 1.72 9.77
CA LEU A 314 -0.90 2.13 9.12
C LEU A 314 -0.88 3.63 8.84
N ALA A 315 -1.98 4.18 8.32
CA ALA A 315 -2.10 5.61 8.09
C ALA A 315 -1.95 6.39 9.41
N THR A 316 -2.52 5.90 10.51
CA THR A 316 -2.36 6.48 11.85
C THR A 316 -0.90 6.47 12.31
N ALA A 317 -0.18 5.36 12.13
CA ALA A 317 1.25 5.30 12.45
C ALA A 317 2.07 6.32 11.64
N ILE A 318 1.75 6.51 10.36
CA ILE A 318 2.44 7.50 9.49
C ILE A 318 2.09 8.94 9.92
N VAL A 319 0.85 9.22 10.34
CA VAL A 319 0.49 10.53 10.94
C VAL A 319 1.27 10.76 12.23
N ASN A 320 1.41 9.75 13.09
CA ASN A 320 2.19 9.83 14.33
C ASN A 320 3.69 10.03 14.03
N PHE A 321 4.21 9.43 12.96
CA PHE A 321 5.55 9.69 12.45
C PHE A 321 5.73 11.17 12.08
N VAL A 322 4.78 11.78 11.34
CA VAL A 322 4.86 13.21 11.00
C VAL A 322 4.87 14.08 12.26
N ALA A 323 4.02 13.77 13.25
CA ALA A 323 4.02 14.46 14.54
C ALA A 323 5.40 14.36 15.24
N ALA A 324 6.02 13.18 15.21
CA ALA A 324 7.35 12.97 15.77
C ALA A 324 8.44 13.77 15.04
N MET A 325 8.42 13.81 13.70
CA MET A 325 9.43 14.53 12.91
C MET A 325 9.36 16.05 13.09
N VAL A 326 8.15 16.60 13.19
CA VAL A 326 7.95 18.04 13.42
C VAL A 326 8.36 18.44 14.85
N THR A 327 8.06 17.61 15.84
CA THR A 327 8.39 17.91 17.24
C THR A 327 9.87 17.63 17.57
N ASN A 328 10.53 16.70 16.86
CA ASN A 328 11.91 16.26 17.11
C ASN A 328 12.77 16.31 15.83
N PRO A 329 13.10 17.51 15.33
CA PRO A 329 13.83 17.67 14.08
C PRO A 329 15.22 17.01 14.11
N GLU A 330 15.87 16.86 15.27
CA GLU A 330 17.15 16.14 15.35
C GLU A 330 17.04 14.65 14.99
N ALA A 331 15.91 14.00 15.30
CA ALA A 331 15.70 12.59 14.96
C ALA A 331 15.49 12.43 13.44
N GLN A 332 14.74 13.36 12.82
CA GLN A 332 14.59 13.42 11.36
C GLN A 332 15.95 13.59 10.67
N ALA A 333 16.78 14.52 11.14
CA ALA A 333 18.08 14.80 10.56
C ALA A 333 19.04 13.59 10.66
N LYS A 334 19.04 12.87 11.79
CA LYS A 334 19.83 11.64 11.96
C LYS A 334 19.39 10.52 11.01
N ALA A 335 18.09 10.33 10.85
CA ALA A 335 17.55 9.31 9.95
C ALA A 335 17.87 9.65 8.48
N GLN A 336 17.75 10.93 8.11
CA GLN A 336 18.15 11.42 6.78
C GLN A 336 19.65 11.22 6.52
N ALA A 337 20.50 11.49 7.50
CA ALA A 337 21.95 11.28 7.37
C ALA A 337 22.31 9.80 7.21
N GLU A 338 21.63 8.88 7.92
CA GLU A 338 21.79 7.45 7.72
C GLU A 338 21.40 7.03 6.30
N ILE A 339 20.24 7.48 5.82
CA ILE A 339 19.77 7.22 4.44
C ILE A 339 20.79 7.71 3.42
N ASP A 340 21.26 8.96 3.55
CA ASP A 340 22.21 9.55 2.61
C ASP A 340 23.54 8.79 2.59
N SER A 341 23.99 8.29 3.76
CA SER A 341 25.23 7.53 3.88
C SER A 341 25.15 6.13 3.26
N ILE A 342 23.98 5.49 3.28
CA ILE A 342 23.80 4.10 2.81
C ILE A 342 23.32 4.05 1.36
N ILE A 343 22.37 4.91 0.99
CA ILE A 343 21.71 4.89 -0.32
C ILE A 343 22.31 5.92 -1.28
N GLY A 344 22.93 6.98 -0.75
CA GLY A 344 23.47 8.09 -1.53
C GLY A 344 22.48 9.27 -1.61
N TYR A 345 23.03 10.49 -1.60
CA TYR A 345 22.24 11.72 -1.60
C TYR A 345 21.44 11.86 -2.92
N ALA A 346 20.11 11.79 -2.81
CA ALA A 346 19.18 11.88 -3.95
C ALA A 346 19.52 10.96 -5.13
N THR A 347 20.05 9.76 -4.86
CA THR A 347 20.52 8.82 -5.91
C THR A 347 19.42 7.86 -6.37
N ARG A 348 18.69 7.26 -5.44
CA ARG A 348 17.53 6.38 -5.70
C ARG A 348 16.57 6.40 -4.51
N LEU A 349 15.34 5.94 -4.71
CA LEU A 349 14.41 5.75 -3.61
C LEU A 349 14.79 4.53 -2.75
N PRO A 350 14.51 4.54 -1.43
CA PRO A 350 14.68 3.37 -0.58
C PRO A 350 13.83 2.18 -1.04
N VAL A 351 14.37 0.98 -0.89
CA VAL A 351 13.70 -0.30 -1.19
C VAL A 351 13.81 -1.25 0.00
N LEU A 352 13.03 -2.34 0.04
CA LEU A 352 12.99 -3.21 1.21
C LEU A 352 14.34 -3.86 1.55
N SER A 353 15.17 -4.15 0.54
CA SER A 353 16.51 -4.72 0.74
C SER A 353 17.48 -3.77 1.47
N ASP A 354 17.15 -2.49 1.62
CA ASP A 354 17.93 -1.53 2.40
C ASP A 354 17.67 -1.66 3.91
N GLU A 355 16.54 -2.25 4.33
CA GLU A 355 16.10 -2.29 5.74
C GLU A 355 17.20 -2.78 6.70
N PRO A 356 17.95 -3.86 6.42
CA PRO A 356 18.98 -4.35 7.35
C PRO A 356 20.10 -3.35 7.63
N GLN A 357 20.31 -2.35 6.75
CA GLN A 357 21.36 -1.35 6.86
C GLN A 357 20.88 -0.03 7.50
N LEU A 358 19.58 0.27 7.42
CA LEU A 358 18.98 1.49 7.97
C LEU A 358 18.55 1.32 9.44
N LEU A 359 19.52 1.04 10.31
CA LEU A 359 19.27 0.65 11.71
C LEU A 359 18.67 1.77 12.56
N TYR A 360 19.01 3.03 12.30
CA TYR A 360 18.40 4.19 12.96
C TYR A 360 16.95 4.37 12.52
N VAL A 361 16.66 4.23 11.22
CA VAL A 361 15.27 4.26 10.71
C VAL A 361 14.43 3.17 11.37
N ARG A 362 14.94 1.93 11.51
CA ARG A 362 14.21 0.85 12.20
C ARG A 362 13.87 1.23 13.65
N ARG A 363 14.85 1.77 14.39
CA ARG A 363 14.64 2.23 15.77
C ARG A 363 13.68 3.41 15.87
N LEU A 364 13.70 4.31 14.88
CA LEU A 364 12.77 5.42 14.77
C LEU A 364 11.33 4.92 14.60
N ILE A 365 11.12 3.91 13.75
CA ILE A 365 9.79 3.29 13.57
C ILE A 365 9.31 2.63 14.88
N LEU A 366 10.19 1.92 15.61
CA LEU A 366 9.86 1.38 16.93
C LEU A 366 9.45 2.48 17.92
N GLU A 367 10.14 3.62 17.90
CA GLU A 367 9.83 4.76 18.76
C GLU A 367 8.52 5.44 18.38
N VAL A 368 8.18 5.53 17.08
CA VAL A 368 6.87 6.02 16.62
C VAL A 368 5.74 5.15 17.20
N LEU A 369 5.88 3.82 17.11
CA LEU A 369 4.88 2.88 17.62
C LEU A 369 4.75 2.89 19.15
N ARG A 370 5.83 3.23 19.86
CA ARG A 370 5.83 3.36 21.33
C ARG A 370 5.26 4.71 21.79
N TRP A 371 5.76 5.82 21.24
CA TRP A 371 5.48 7.18 21.71
C TRP A 371 4.00 7.54 21.59
N GLN A 372 3.41 7.25 20.42
CA GLN A 372 1.99 7.40 20.13
C GLN A 372 1.43 6.06 19.62
N PRO A 373 1.07 5.13 20.52
CA PRO A 373 0.56 3.83 20.13
C PRO A 373 -0.70 3.96 19.27
N VAL A 374 -0.73 3.26 18.13
CA VAL A 374 -1.87 3.30 17.20
C VAL A 374 -3.16 2.87 17.90
N ALA A 375 -3.11 1.84 18.74
CA ALA A 375 -4.27 1.36 19.50
C ALA A 375 -4.01 1.55 21.00
N PRO A 376 -4.24 2.74 21.58
CA PRO A 376 -3.78 3.10 22.92
C PRO A 376 -4.42 2.28 24.05
N THR A 377 -5.58 1.65 23.81
CA THR A 377 -6.25 0.69 24.72
C THR A 377 -5.98 -0.78 24.37
N GLY A 378 -5.02 -1.05 23.47
CA GLY A 378 -4.58 -2.40 23.10
C GLY A 378 -5.43 -3.08 22.02
N GLY A 379 -6.26 -2.31 21.31
CA GLY A 379 -7.17 -2.80 20.28
C GLY A 379 -8.53 -3.22 20.87
N PRO A 380 -9.29 -4.10 20.18
CA PRO A 380 -10.57 -4.56 20.69
C PRO A 380 -10.42 -5.24 22.07
N PRO A 381 -11.35 -5.03 23.01
CA PRO A 381 -11.25 -5.60 24.36
C PRO A 381 -11.23 -7.13 24.37
N HIS A 382 -10.50 -7.71 25.32
CA HIS A 382 -10.47 -9.16 25.55
C HIS A 382 -11.58 -9.59 26.51
N GLY A 383 -12.01 -10.83 26.43
CA GLY A 383 -12.96 -11.47 27.34
C GLY A 383 -12.33 -12.62 28.11
N CYS A 384 -12.66 -12.70 29.40
CA CYS A 384 -12.29 -13.83 30.26
C CYS A 384 -13.30 -14.97 30.10
N SER A 385 -12.89 -16.12 29.56
CA SER A 385 -13.79 -17.25 29.28
C SER A 385 -14.07 -18.12 30.50
N GLU A 386 -13.22 -18.04 31.54
CA GLU A 386 -13.25 -18.85 32.75
C GLU A 386 -12.93 -18.01 33.99
N ASP A 387 -13.21 -18.53 35.18
CA ASP A 387 -12.78 -17.89 36.43
C ASP A 387 -11.27 -18.10 36.63
N ASP A 388 -10.55 -17.04 37.03
CA ASP A 388 -9.11 -17.08 37.25
C ASP A 388 -8.72 -16.29 38.52
N ILE A 389 -7.54 -16.61 39.06
CA ILE A 389 -6.90 -15.88 40.16
C ILE A 389 -5.56 -15.33 39.68
N TYR A 390 -5.40 -14.01 39.72
CA TYR A 390 -4.17 -13.32 39.34
C TYR A 390 -3.72 -12.36 40.44
N ARG A 391 -2.49 -12.54 40.95
CA ARG A 391 -1.92 -11.76 42.07
C ARG A 391 -2.85 -11.71 43.31
N GLY A 392 -3.59 -12.81 43.56
CA GLY A 392 -4.57 -12.92 44.64
C GLY A 392 -5.92 -12.23 44.37
N TYR A 393 -6.12 -11.66 43.18
CA TYR A 393 -7.39 -11.09 42.75
C TYR A 393 -8.23 -12.10 41.98
N ASN A 394 -9.53 -12.11 42.23
CA ASN A 394 -10.49 -12.91 41.48
C ASN A 394 -10.90 -12.17 40.20
N ILE A 395 -10.65 -12.80 39.05
CA ILE A 395 -11.14 -12.34 37.75
C ILE A 395 -12.18 -13.35 37.28
N LYS A 396 -13.44 -12.94 37.26
CA LYS A 396 -14.56 -13.84 36.94
C LYS A 396 -14.73 -14.01 35.44
N LYS A 397 -15.22 -15.16 35.02
CA LYS A 397 -15.75 -15.38 33.67
C LYS A 397 -16.68 -14.23 33.27
N GLY A 398 -16.58 -13.78 32.03
CA GLY A 398 -17.34 -12.64 31.53
C GLY A 398 -16.74 -11.27 31.87
N THR A 399 -15.55 -11.22 32.47
CA THR A 399 -14.83 -9.95 32.68
C THR A 399 -14.20 -9.46 31.37
N ILE A 400 -14.43 -8.20 31.04
CA ILE A 400 -13.72 -7.50 29.96
C ILE A 400 -12.31 -7.17 30.48
N VAL A 401 -11.29 -7.43 29.67
CA VAL A 401 -9.89 -7.13 29.98
C VAL A 401 -9.33 -6.22 28.88
N MET A 402 -8.82 -5.05 29.25
CA MET A 402 -8.24 -4.06 28.33
C MET A 402 -6.76 -3.85 28.63
N GLY A 403 -5.91 -3.91 27.60
CA GLY A 403 -4.47 -3.64 27.72
C GLY A 403 -4.16 -2.18 27.42
N ASN A 404 -3.96 -1.34 28.43
CA ASN A 404 -3.68 0.08 28.25
C ASN A 404 -2.24 0.31 27.74
N GLN A 405 -2.06 0.18 26.42
CA GLN A 405 -0.81 0.44 25.72
C GLN A 405 -0.25 1.84 25.99
N TRP A 406 -1.10 2.85 26.17
CA TRP A 406 -0.68 4.21 26.51
C TRP A 406 0.04 4.28 27.85
N ALA A 407 -0.49 3.60 28.88
CA ALA A 407 0.16 3.53 30.19
C ALA A 407 1.47 2.74 30.11
N MET A 408 1.48 1.64 29.36
CA MET A 408 2.67 0.79 29.21
C MET A 408 3.80 1.52 28.49
N SER A 409 3.49 2.31 27.45
CA SER A 409 4.52 3.08 26.72
C SER A 409 5.11 4.21 27.55
N ARG A 410 4.44 4.60 28.65
CA ARG A 410 4.84 5.65 29.58
C ARG A 410 5.30 5.16 30.94
N ASN A 411 5.66 3.88 31.02
CA ASN A 411 6.15 3.31 32.26
C ASN A 411 7.62 3.70 32.50
N GLU A 412 7.83 4.65 33.41
CA GLU A 412 9.16 5.16 33.80
C GLU A 412 10.08 4.09 34.40
N ALA A 413 9.54 2.94 34.84
CA ALA A 413 10.37 1.81 35.28
C ALA A 413 11.09 1.09 34.12
N PHE A 414 10.65 1.32 32.87
CA PHE A 414 11.19 0.68 31.66
C PHE A 414 11.73 1.70 30.65
N TYR A 415 11.12 2.88 30.56
CA TYR A 415 11.51 3.93 29.62
C TYR A 415 11.92 5.19 30.37
N ASN A 416 13.21 5.54 30.32
CA ASN A 416 13.68 6.84 30.80
C ASN A 416 13.08 7.95 29.94
N ASP A 417 12.53 8.98 30.61
CA ASP A 417 11.84 10.13 30.00
C ASP A 417 10.85 9.71 28.90
N PRO A 418 9.77 8.99 29.22
CA PRO A 418 8.95 8.30 28.23
C PRO A 418 8.22 9.22 27.24
N GLU A 419 8.04 10.50 27.58
CA GLU A 419 7.42 11.49 26.69
C GLU A 419 8.41 12.04 25.65
N LYS A 420 9.72 11.89 25.88
CA LYS A 420 10.76 12.25 24.91
C LYS A 420 10.78 11.22 23.79
N PHE A 421 10.76 11.68 22.54
CA PHE A 421 10.95 10.82 21.38
C PHE A 421 12.44 10.58 21.18
N GLU A 422 12.91 9.37 21.47
CA GLU A 422 14.34 9.04 21.46
C GLU A 422 14.57 7.64 20.85
N PRO A 423 14.74 7.53 19.51
CA PRO A 423 15.02 6.26 18.85
C PRO A 423 16.23 5.51 19.42
N GLU A 424 17.23 6.24 19.93
CA GLU A 424 18.44 5.70 20.51
C GLU A 424 18.19 4.81 21.73
N ARG A 425 17.02 4.89 22.39
CA ARG A 425 16.68 4.00 23.50
C ARG A 425 16.75 2.52 23.10
N PHE A 426 16.44 2.20 21.86
CA PHE A 426 16.50 0.84 21.33
C PHE A 426 17.92 0.38 20.96
N LEU A 427 18.96 1.13 21.33
CA LEU A 427 20.34 0.63 21.37
C LEU A 427 20.58 -0.29 22.57
N ASP A 428 19.85 -0.07 23.67
CA ASP A 428 19.96 -0.92 24.85
C ASP A 428 19.22 -2.25 24.58
N PRO A 429 19.93 -3.40 24.52
CA PRO A 429 19.31 -4.69 24.29
C PRO A 429 18.37 -5.13 25.42
N ASN A 430 18.41 -4.48 26.59
CA ASN A 430 17.50 -4.75 27.69
C ASN A 430 16.12 -4.10 27.51
N ILE A 431 16.00 -3.12 26.61
CA ILE A 431 14.72 -2.50 26.28
C ILE A 431 14.02 -3.39 25.26
N ALA A 432 13.13 -4.26 25.75
CA ALA A 432 12.31 -5.10 24.90
C ALA A 432 11.42 -4.24 23.98
N PRO A 433 11.18 -4.67 22.72
CA PRO A 433 10.28 -3.98 21.83
C PRO A 433 8.89 -3.81 22.44
N PHE A 434 8.34 -2.59 22.31
CA PHE A 434 6.99 -2.28 22.76
C PHE A 434 5.97 -3.21 22.06
N PRO A 435 5.00 -3.81 22.78
CA PRO A 435 4.05 -4.77 22.21
C PRO A 435 2.95 -4.08 21.39
N ALA A 436 3.33 -3.28 20.39
CA ALA A 436 2.44 -2.49 19.53
C ALA A 436 1.38 -3.36 18.83
N PHE A 437 1.72 -4.60 18.53
CA PHE A 437 0.87 -5.55 17.80
C PHE A 437 0.03 -6.47 18.70
N GLY A 438 -0.05 -6.19 20.00
CA GLY A 438 -0.85 -6.95 20.95
C GLY A 438 -0.22 -8.27 21.39
N TRP A 439 -1.04 -9.21 21.88
CA TRP A 439 -0.59 -10.33 22.70
C TRP A 439 -1.23 -11.67 22.34
N GLY A 440 -0.51 -12.76 22.59
CA GLY A 440 -1.04 -14.12 22.58
C GLY A 440 -1.71 -14.53 21.27
N ARG A 441 -2.79 -15.31 21.38
CA ARG A 441 -3.55 -15.82 20.23
C ARG A 441 -4.20 -14.69 19.42
N ARG A 442 -4.44 -13.52 20.01
CA ARG A 442 -5.04 -12.34 19.36
C ARG A 442 -3.99 -11.35 18.85
N LYS A 443 -2.70 -11.70 18.86
CA LYS A 443 -1.63 -10.89 18.27
C LYS A 443 -1.94 -10.60 16.80
N CYS A 444 -1.67 -9.37 16.36
CA CYS A 444 -2.00 -8.89 15.03
C CYS A 444 -1.48 -9.85 13.94
N PRO A 445 -2.36 -10.40 13.09
CA PRO A 445 -1.92 -11.28 12.01
C PRO A 445 -1.17 -10.52 10.91
N GLY A 446 -1.43 -9.23 10.73
CA GLY A 446 -0.82 -8.38 9.69
C GLY A 446 0.49 -7.71 10.08
N MET A 447 1.16 -8.12 11.16
CA MET A 447 2.34 -7.40 11.68
C MET A 447 3.47 -7.26 10.65
N HIS A 448 3.74 -8.29 9.84
CA HIS A 448 4.83 -8.26 8.88
C HIS A 448 4.49 -7.40 7.65
N PHE A 449 3.23 -7.44 7.19
CA PHE A 449 2.77 -6.50 6.17
C PHE A 449 2.92 -5.06 6.67
N ALA A 450 2.53 -4.82 7.93
CA ALA A 450 2.63 -3.51 8.54
C ALA A 450 4.08 -3.01 8.69
N GLU A 451 4.99 -3.84 9.20
CA GLU A 451 6.41 -3.52 9.33
C GLU A 451 7.03 -3.13 7.98
N THR A 452 6.78 -3.92 6.93
CA THR A 452 7.25 -3.63 5.56
C THR A 452 6.67 -2.31 5.02
N SER A 453 5.36 -2.10 5.14
CA SER A 453 4.70 -0.85 4.72
C SER A 453 5.26 0.37 5.44
N LEU A 454 5.40 0.29 6.77
CA LEU A 454 5.93 1.39 7.57
C LEU A 454 7.37 1.70 7.18
N PHE A 455 8.21 0.69 7.00
CA PHE A 455 9.58 0.88 6.56
C PHE A 455 9.65 1.58 5.21
N LEU A 456 8.97 1.05 4.19
CA LEU A 456 9.02 1.60 2.82
C LEU A 456 8.49 3.04 2.78
N VAL A 457 7.36 3.31 3.43
CA VAL A 457 6.77 4.65 3.44
C VAL A 457 7.61 5.63 4.25
N ILE A 458 7.98 5.30 5.49
CA ILE A 458 8.72 6.22 6.37
C ILE A 458 10.11 6.50 5.82
N SER A 459 10.84 5.50 5.35
CA SER A 459 12.16 5.71 4.73
C SER A 459 12.04 6.57 3.47
N SER A 460 11.03 6.33 2.62
CA SER A 460 10.78 7.14 1.41
C SER A 460 10.44 8.59 1.73
N LEU A 461 9.62 8.83 2.76
CA LEU A 461 9.28 10.18 3.24
C LEU A 461 10.52 10.88 3.79
N LEU A 462 11.29 10.22 4.66
CA LEU A 462 12.54 10.74 5.22
C LEU A 462 13.55 11.05 4.12
N ALA A 463 13.69 10.17 3.14
CA ALA A 463 14.65 10.32 2.04
C ALA A 463 14.37 11.55 1.18
N ASN A 464 13.11 11.99 1.04
CA ASN A 464 12.72 12.99 0.05
C ASN A 464 12.15 14.29 0.62
N PHE A 465 11.58 14.27 1.82
CA PHE A 465 10.87 15.41 2.40
C PHE A 465 11.45 15.87 3.73
N ASN A 466 11.21 17.14 4.04
CA ASN A 466 11.39 17.74 5.35
C ASN A 466 10.01 18.10 5.93
N PHE A 467 9.70 17.54 7.09
CA PHE A 467 8.60 17.96 7.94
C PHE A 467 9.14 18.97 8.95
N ALA A 468 8.86 20.25 8.74
CA ALA A 468 9.44 21.35 9.51
C ALA A 468 8.41 22.05 10.38
N ARG A 469 8.87 22.64 11.48
CA ARG A 469 8.04 23.52 12.31
C ARG A 469 7.67 24.78 11.52
N LYS A 470 6.46 25.29 11.76
CA LYS A 470 6.09 26.61 11.27
C LYS A 470 6.94 27.68 11.95
N LYS A 471 7.18 28.77 11.25
CA LYS A 471 7.73 29.99 11.82
C LYS A 471 6.62 30.96 12.16
N ASP A 472 6.72 31.64 13.29
CA ASP A 472 5.84 32.73 13.66
C ASP A 472 6.15 34.01 12.86
N ASN A 473 5.44 35.11 13.15
CA ASN A 473 5.65 36.39 12.47
C ASN A 473 7.04 37.01 12.73
N ASN A 474 7.76 36.54 13.76
CA ASN A 474 9.10 36.99 14.09
C ASN A 474 10.18 36.09 13.46
N GLY A 475 9.78 34.99 12.80
CA GLY A 475 10.68 34.02 12.19
C GLY A 475 11.13 32.89 13.12
N GLU A 476 10.58 32.82 14.34
CA GLU A 476 10.90 31.81 15.35
C GLU A 476 10.10 30.53 15.14
N GLU A 477 10.72 29.37 15.38
CA GLU A 477 10.05 28.08 15.24
C GLU A 477 8.99 27.86 16.33
N VAL A 478 7.79 27.47 15.91
CA VAL A 478 6.71 27.08 16.82
C VAL A 478 6.68 25.57 16.93
N VAL A 479 6.92 25.04 18.14
CA VAL A 479 6.75 23.61 18.42
C VAL A 479 5.26 23.32 18.60
N PRO A 480 4.64 22.49 17.75
CA PRO A 480 3.22 22.17 17.90
C PRO A 480 2.98 21.29 19.14
N VAL A 481 1.85 21.51 19.79
CA VAL A 481 1.36 20.62 20.86
C VAL A 481 0.63 19.44 20.20
N ILE A 482 1.05 18.22 20.54
CA ILE A 482 0.45 16.99 20.01
C ILE A 482 -0.58 16.46 21.01
N GLU A 483 -1.85 16.49 20.62
CA GLU A 483 -2.97 16.08 21.47
C GLU A 483 -3.87 15.08 20.75
N GLY A 484 -4.47 14.15 21.51
CA GLY A 484 -5.55 13.32 21.01
C GLY A 484 -6.84 14.12 20.78
N ASP A 485 -7.60 13.74 19.75
CA ASP A 485 -8.81 14.44 19.30
C ASP A 485 -10.05 13.90 20.03
N TYR A 486 -10.45 12.67 19.71
CA TYR A 486 -11.64 12.01 20.25
C TYR A 486 -11.40 10.52 20.54
N ASN A 487 -12.32 9.89 21.29
CA ASN A 487 -12.27 8.44 21.57
C ASN A 487 -12.61 7.64 20.32
N THR A 488 -11.65 6.83 19.89
CA THR A 488 -11.72 5.92 18.75
C THR A 488 -10.74 4.78 18.97
N LEU A 489 -10.99 3.63 18.32
CA LEU A 489 -10.18 2.41 18.45
C LEU A 489 -8.71 2.64 18.06
N ALA A 490 -8.49 3.36 16.96
CA ALA A 490 -7.17 3.86 16.54
C ALA A 490 -7.01 5.33 16.95
N LEU A 491 -5.84 5.70 17.47
CA LEU A 491 -5.53 7.05 17.96
C LEU A 491 -5.83 8.11 16.88
N ALA A 492 -6.66 9.09 17.21
CA ALA A 492 -6.85 10.29 16.40
C ALA A 492 -6.11 11.46 17.06
N LEU A 493 -5.25 12.14 16.30
CA LEU A 493 -4.62 13.39 16.73
C LEU A 493 -5.41 14.59 16.24
N LYS A 494 -5.45 15.66 17.05
CA LYS A 494 -5.93 16.96 16.62
C LYS A 494 -5.02 17.50 15.50
N PRO A 495 -5.55 18.31 14.57
CA PRO A 495 -4.72 18.99 13.59
C PRO A 495 -3.65 19.86 14.25
N PHE A 496 -2.43 19.78 13.73
CA PHE A 496 -1.33 20.65 14.11
C PHE A 496 -0.65 21.24 12.87
N GLU A 497 -0.03 22.40 13.03
CA GLU A 497 0.60 23.14 11.95
C GLU A 497 2.05 22.71 11.73
N PHE A 498 2.44 22.55 10.47
CA PHE A 498 3.80 22.25 10.03
C PHE A 498 4.01 22.68 8.57
N ASP A 499 5.25 22.68 8.12
CA ASP A 499 5.61 22.84 6.71
C ASP A 499 6.11 21.52 6.13
N LEU A 500 5.73 21.26 4.88
CA LEU A 500 6.21 20.13 4.08
C LEU A 500 6.89 20.65 2.83
N GLN A 501 8.11 20.19 2.58
CA GLN A 501 8.84 20.52 1.36
C GLN A 501 9.83 19.41 0.98
N PRO A 502 10.15 19.24 -0.31
CA PRO A 502 11.26 18.39 -0.71
C PRO A 502 12.56 18.83 -0.02
N ARG A 503 13.46 17.88 0.26
CA ARG A 503 14.76 18.17 0.88
C ARG A 503 15.64 19.06 0.00
N SER A 504 15.56 18.87 -1.32
CA SER A 504 16.20 19.71 -2.34
C SER A 504 15.57 19.48 -3.71
N GLU A 505 15.93 20.29 -4.71
CA GLU A 505 15.45 20.08 -6.09
C GLU A 505 15.89 18.72 -6.65
N LYS A 506 17.06 18.20 -6.25
CA LYS A 506 17.49 16.85 -6.64
C LYS A 506 16.53 15.77 -6.12
N HIS A 507 16.04 15.90 -4.89
CA HIS A 507 15.05 14.96 -4.35
C HIS A 507 13.68 15.12 -5.01
N ARG A 508 13.28 16.37 -5.31
CA ARG A 508 12.07 16.61 -6.11
C ARG A 508 12.17 15.93 -7.47
N GLN A 509 13.28 16.10 -8.16
CA GLN A 509 13.52 15.47 -9.45
C GLN A 509 13.59 13.95 -9.35
N LEU A 510 14.23 13.40 -8.30
CA LEU A 510 14.26 11.96 -8.05
C LEU A 510 12.85 11.36 -7.94
N VAL A 511 11.92 12.05 -7.28
CA VAL A 511 10.52 11.60 -7.19
C VAL A 511 9.81 11.69 -8.54
N LEU A 512 10.09 12.72 -9.34
CA LEU A 512 9.52 12.86 -10.70
C LEU A 512 10.10 11.85 -11.70
N ASP A 513 11.38 11.50 -11.55
CA ASP A 513 12.14 10.58 -12.42
C ASP A 513 11.97 9.10 -12.04
N ASN A 514 11.14 8.77 -11.06
CA ASN A 514 10.76 7.37 -10.74
C ASN A 514 9.30 7.11 -11.16
N GLY A 515 8.92 7.65 -12.32
CA GLY A 515 7.57 7.56 -12.88
C GLY A 515 7.13 6.12 -13.17
N GLU A 516 5.81 5.89 -13.13
CA GLU A 516 5.24 4.59 -13.48
C GLU A 516 5.32 4.32 -14.98
N VAL A 517 5.23 3.04 -15.35
CA VAL A 517 4.79 2.67 -16.69
C VAL A 517 3.28 2.76 -16.77
N VAL A 518 2.80 3.53 -17.75
CA VAL A 518 1.38 3.72 -18.01
C VAL A 518 0.94 2.73 -19.09
N ASP A 519 -0.05 1.90 -18.75
CA ASP A 519 -0.68 1.01 -19.73
C ASP A 519 -1.58 1.82 -20.69
N VAL A 520 -1.40 1.60 -21.99
CA VAL A 520 -2.16 2.23 -23.07
C VAL A 520 -3.10 1.19 -23.68
N GLU A 521 -4.39 1.41 -23.52
CA GLU A 521 -5.45 0.51 -23.98
C GLU A 521 -5.67 0.58 -25.50
N SER A 522 -6.42 -0.39 -26.03
CA SER A 522 -6.78 -0.47 -27.45
C SER A 522 -7.48 0.79 -27.96
N ASN A 523 -7.31 1.10 -29.25
CA ASN A 523 -7.93 2.25 -29.93
C ASN A 523 -7.55 3.62 -29.35
N THR A 524 -6.31 3.75 -28.86
CA THR A 524 -5.82 4.94 -28.18
C THR A 524 -4.70 5.62 -28.97
N SER A 525 -4.72 6.94 -29.03
CA SER A 525 -3.61 7.76 -29.52
C SER A 525 -3.02 8.58 -28.39
N VAL A 526 -1.74 8.38 -28.10
CA VAL A 526 -0.96 9.21 -27.18
C VAL A 526 -0.16 10.20 -28.02
N LEU A 527 -0.64 11.45 -28.02
CA LEU A 527 -0.10 12.53 -28.86
C LEU A 527 0.56 13.60 -27.99
N GLY A 528 1.85 13.82 -28.20
CA GLY A 528 2.58 14.89 -27.52
C GLY A 528 2.25 16.26 -28.09
N VAL A 529 1.77 17.18 -27.24
CA VAL A 529 1.49 18.57 -27.63
C VAL A 529 2.72 19.45 -27.39
N GLY A 530 3.30 19.97 -28.47
CA GLY A 530 4.49 20.83 -28.45
C GLY A 530 5.82 20.06 -28.48
N SER A 531 6.93 20.78 -28.56
CA SER A 531 8.27 20.18 -28.73
C SER A 531 8.88 19.58 -27.45
N ASN A 532 8.25 19.83 -26.31
CA ASN A 532 8.68 19.38 -24.98
C ASN A 532 7.73 18.37 -24.34
N SER A 533 6.70 17.90 -25.05
CA SER A 533 5.81 16.86 -24.54
C SER A 533 6.55 15.53 -24.37
N GLY A 534 6.31 14.84 -23.26
CA GLY A 534 7.07 13.64 -22.96
C GLY A 534 6.94 13.13 -21.53
N LEU A 535 7.68 12.06 -21.25
CA LEU A 535 7.80 11.41 -19.94
C LEU A 535 9.29 11.25 -19.61
N THR A 536 9.65 11.45 -18.35
CA THR A 536 10.98 11.14 -17.83
C THR A 536 10.81 10.18 -16.66
N GLY A 537 11.67 9.16 -16.57
CA GLY A 537 11.67 8.27 -15.42
C GLY A 537 10.63 7.16 -15.42
N GLY A 538 9.83 7.05 -16.49
CA GLY A 538 8.79 6.05 -16.67
C GLY A 538 8.61 5.75 -18.16
N GLY A 539 7.53 5.04 -18.49
CA GLY A 539 7.31 4.60 -19.86
C GLY A 539 5.86 4.36 -20.21
N LEU A 540 5.62 3.94 -21.45
CA LEU A 540 4.32 3.52 -21.93
C LEU A 540 4.37 2.03 -22.23
N ARG A 541 3.33 1.30 -21.83
CA ARG A 541 3.20 -0.11 -22.19
C ARG A 541 1.90 -0.35 -22.95
N VAL A 542 2.00 -0.94 -24.12
CA VAL A 542 0.86 -1.44 -24.88
C VAL A 542 0.80 -2.94 -24.64
N LYS A 543 -0.14 -3.39 -23.80
CA LYS A 543 -0.27 -4.80 -23.43
C LYS A 543 -1.65 -5.33 -23.79
N LYS A 544 -1.70 -6.50 -24.43
CA LYS A 544 -2.96 -7.17 -24.84
C LYS A 544 -3.92 -6.21 -25.55
N SER A 545 -3.36 -5.34 -26.39
CA SER A 545 -4.08 -4.22 -26.98
C SER A 545 -3.86 -4.14 -28.49
N SER A 546 -4.71 -3.37 -29.16
CA SER A 546 -4.61 -3.18 -30.60
C SER A 546 -4.97 -1.77 -31.03
N ASN A 547 -4.45 -1.36 -32.20
CA ASN A 547 -4.77 -0.07 -32.83
C ASN A 547 -4.36 1.11 -31.93
N VAL A 548 -3.05 1.21 -31.67
CA VAL A 548 -2.47 2.24 -30.80
C VAL A 548 -1.47 3.10 -31.55
N ILE A 549 -1.51 4.42 -31.32
CA ILE A 549 -0.55 5.39 -31.85
C ILE A 549 0.18 6.05 -30.69
N ILE A 550 1.52 6.06 -30.72
CA ILE A 550 2.35 6.81 -29.77
C ILE A 550 3.21 7.77 -30.59
N ARG A 551 2.98 9.07 -30.43
CA ARG A 551 3.54 10.06 -31.34
C ARG A 551 3.96 11.36 -30.67
N ASN A 552 5.11 11.89 -31.12
CA ASN A 552 5.61 13.21 -30.72
C ASN A 552 6.01 13.36 -29.24
N LEU A 553 6.54 12.31 -28.63
CA LEU A 553 6.95 12.31 -27.22
C LEU A 553 8.47 12.30 -27.07
N ARG A 554 8.98 13.09 -26.11
CA ARG A 554 10.31 12.93 -25.54
C ARG A 554 10.23 11.94 -24.39
N LEU A 555 10.76 10.75 -24.58
CA LEU A 555 10.74 9.68 -23.60
C LEU A 555 12.16 9.50 -23.09
N SER A 556 12.38 9.63 -21.78
CA SER A 556 13.74 9.49 -21.25
C SER A 556 13.88 8.80 -19.90
N LYS A 557 15.03 8.15 -19.72
CA LYS A 557 15.52 7.66 -18.42
C LYS A 557 14.56 6.70 -17.68
N SER A 558 13.94 5.73 -18.35
CA SER A 558 13.11 4.72 -17.67
C SER A 558 14.00 3.73 -16.91
N PRO A 559 13.98 3.71 -15.56
CA PRO A 559 14.81 2.80 -14.79
C PRO A 559 14.35 1.36 -14.98
N ALA A 560 15.30 0.42 -14.93
CA ALA A 560 14.98 -1.00 -15.00
C ALA A 560 14.02 -1.42 -13.87
N PRO A 561 13.10 -2.38 -14.10
CA PRO A 561 12.99 -3.25 -15.28
C PRO A 561 12.02 -2.73 -16.36
N THR A 562 11.86 -1.41 -16.48
CA THR A 562 10.83 -0.82 -17.32
C THR A 562 11.38 -0.14 -18.56
N ASP A 563 10.72 -0.37 -19.69
CA ASP A 563 11.09 0.22 -20.96
C ASP A 563 10.50 1.64 -21.10
N LEU A 564 11.05 2.45 -22.01
CA LEU A 564 10.41 3.72 -22.37
C LEU A 564 9.12 3.48 -23.16
N VAL A 565 9.15 2.54 -24.12
CA VAL A 565 7.95 1.98 -24.75
C VAL A 565 8.09 0.47 -24.84
N GLY A 566 7.19 -0.25 -24.17
CA GLY A 566 7.10 -1.72 -24.25
C GLY A 566 5.80 -2.15 -24.94
N ILE A 567 5.89 -3.03 -25.93
CA ILE A 567 4.75 -3.61 -26.64
C ILE A 567 4.73 -5.12 -26.39
N GLN A 568 3.64 -5.62 -25.81
CA GLN A 568 3.50 -7.01 -25.35
C GLN A 568 2.14 -7.57 -25.77
N GLU A 569 2.10 -8.75 -26.39
CA GLU A 569 0.85 -9.43 -26.78
C GLU A 569 -0.11 -8.50 -27.57
N SER A 570 0.44 -7.59 -28.39
CA SER A 570 -0.33 -6.49 -28.99
C SER A 570 -0.16 -6.39 -30.50
N THR A 571 -1.16 -5.83 -31.19
CA THR A 571 -1.15 -5.76 -32.66
C THR A 571 -1.49 -4.38 -33.22
N ASN A 572 -0.96 -4.03 -34.39
CA ASN A 572 -1.25 -2.76 -35.07
C ASN A 572 -0.89 -1.55 -34.19
N VAL A 573 0.40 -1.42 -33.85
CA VAL A 573 0.91 -0.30 -33.06
C VAL A 573 1.86 0.54 -33.90
N TRP A 574 1.66 1.85 -33.89
CA TRP A 574 2.49 2.81 -34.61
C TRP A 574 3.18 3.76 -33.64
N VAL A 575 4.52 3.71 -33.63
CA VAL A 575 5.38 4.55 -32.80
C VAL A 575 6.13 5.51 -33.71
N ASP A 576 5.74 6.79 -33.70
CA ASP A 576 6.12 7.76 -34.72
C ASP A 576 6.66 9.08 -34.16
N HIS A 577 7.71 9.64 -34.76
CA HIS A 577 8.24 10.97 -34.38
C HIS A 577 8.50 11.15 -32.86
N ASN A 578 8.96 10.11 -32.16
CA ASN A 578 9.34 10.20 -30.76
C ASN A 578 10.86 10.40 -30.61
N THR A 579 11.30 10.95 -29.48
CA THR A 579 12.71 11.00 -29.10
C THR A 579 12.92 10.20 -27.84
N PHE A 580 13.64 9.08 -27.97
CA PHE A 580 14.07 8.21 -26.90
C PHE A 580 15.48 8.56 -26.48
N SER A 581 15.69 8.80 -25.18
CA SER A 581 17.02 9.13 -24.67
C SER A 581 17.28 8.68 -23.24
N SER A 582 18.52 8.35 -22.93
CA SER A 582 18.98 8.18 -21.55
C SER A 582 20.33 8.90 -21.42
N ASP A 583 21.25 8.34 -20.65
CA ASP A 583 22.66 8.70 -20.62
C ASP A 583 23.53 7.43 -20.66
N LEU A 584 24.84 7.61 -20.82
CA LEU A 584 25.83 6.54 -20.95
C LEU A 584 26.89 6.60 -19.83
N ASP A 585 26.63 7.33 -18.76
CA ASP A 585 27.50 7.44 -17.58
C ASP A 585 27.18 6.40 -16.49
N HIS A 586 26.19 5.54 -16.73
CA HIS A 586 25.80 4.41 -15.89
C HIS A 586 26.17 3.06 -16.53
N SER A 587 25.94 1.96 -15.80
CA SER A 587 26.12 0.62 -16.36
C SER A 587 25.04 0.29 -17.41
N LYS A 588 25.35 -0.65 -18.31
CA LYS A 588 24.44 -1.11 -19.39
C LYS A 588 23.05 -1.54 -18.92
N ASP A 589 22.94 -2.00 -17.68
CA ASP A 589 21.71 -2.56 -17.10
C ASP A 589 21.00 -1.60 -16.14
N TYR A 590 21.48 -0.36 -16.01
CA TYR A 590 20.83 0.66 -15.17
C TYR A 590 19.46 1.09 -15.74
N TYR A 591 19.44 1.44 -17.02
CA TYR A 591 18.21 1.61 -17.79
C TYR A 591 17.89 0.32 -18.56
N ASP A 592 16.60 0.02 -18.75
CA ASP A 592 16.20 -1.15 -19.55
C ASP A 592 16.10 -0.83 -21.05
N GLY A 593 15.09 -1.30 -21.78
CA GLY A 593 14.93 -1.06 -23.21
C GLY A 593 14.36 0.32 -23.52
N ALA A 594 14.80 0.96 -24.60
CA ALA A 594 14.11 2.16 -25.07
C ALA A 594 12.82 1.80 -25.82
N PHE A 595 12.86 0.77 -26.68
CA PHE A 595 11.71 0.35 -27.45
C PHE A 595 11.69 -1.16 -27.68
N ASP A 596 10.91 -1.87 -26.87
CA ASP A 596 10.87 -3.34 -26.90
C ASP A 596 9.51 -3.85 -27.41
N VAL A 597 9.56 -4.82 -28.33
CA VAL A 597 8.41 -5.52 -28.92
C VAL A 597 8.54 -6.99 -28.57
N SER A 598 7.60 -7.57 -27.85
CA SER A 598 7.75 -8.93 -27.30
C SER A 598 6.42 -9.67 -27.18
N HIS A 599 6.49 -10.93 -26.74
CA HIS A 599 5.34 -11.78 -26.44
C HIS A 599 4.34 -11.87 -27.59
N GLY A 600 4.80 -12.32 -28.76
CA GLY A 600 3.94 -12.51 -29.93
C GLY A 600 3.30 -11.23 -30.49
N SER A 601 3.78 -10.04 -30.09
CA SER A 601 3.29 -8.78 -30.67
C SER A 601 3.53 -8.74 -32.17
N ASP A 602 2.68 -8.03 -32.91
CA ASP A 602 2.65 -8.18 -34.37
C ASP A 602 2.18 -6.93 -35.10
N PHE A 603 2.62 -6.74 -36.34
CA PHE A 603 2.31 -5.56 -37.16
C PHE A 603 2.65 -4.24 -36.46
N ILE A 604 3.94 -4.10 -36.12
CA ILE A 604 4.45 -2.92 -35.40
C ILE A 604 5.27 -2.06 -36.34
N THR A 605 5.01 -0.75 -36.36
CA THR A 605 5.79 0.21 -37.15
C THR A 605 6.46 1.22 -36.24
N ALA A 606 7.79 1.32 -36.33
CA ALA A 606 8.57 2.39 -35.73
C ALA A 606 9.08 3.31 -36.85
N SER A 607 8.59 4.55 -36.89
CA SER A 607 8.96 5.51 -37.93
C SER A 607 9.37 6.87 -37.41
N TRP A 608 10.34 7.49 -38.09
CA TRP A 608 10.76 8.86 -37.78
C TRP A 608 11.15 9.11 -36.32
N ASN A 609 11.55 8.07 -35.58
CA ASN A 609 11.97 8.24 -34.19
C ASN A 609 13.46 8.59 -34.11
N VAL A 610 13.86 9.26 -33.02
CA VAL A 610 15.26 9.45 -32.66
C VAL A 610 15.54 8.59 -31.43
N PHE A 611 16.54 7.72 -31.51
CA PHE A 611 17.09 6.98 -30.38
C PHE A 611 18.50 7.49 -30.11
N THR A 612 18.75 8.02 -28.92
CA THR A 612 20.06 8.60 -28.63
C THR A 612 20.57 8.36 -27.22
N ASN A 613 21.88 8.18 -27.07
CA ASN A 613 22.56 8.02 -25.78
C ASN A 613 21.91 6.91 -24.92
N HIS A 614 21.76 5.71 -25.49
CA HIS A 614 21.08 4.59 -24.84
C HIS A 614 21.84 3.28 -25.01
N TYR A 615 21.81 2.43 -23.96
CA TYR A 615 22.52 1.14 -23.98
C TYR A 615 21.74 0.02 -24.69
N LYS A 616 20.49 -0.21 -24.30
CA LYS A 616 19.59 -1.23 -24.89
C LYS A 616 18.51 -0.53 -25.70
N THR A 617 18.69 -0.42 -27.01
CA THR A 617 17.87 0.52 -27.79
C THR A 617 16.53 -0.09 -28.18
N SER A 618 16.54 -1.22 -28.88
CA SER A 618 15.32 -1.85 -29.36
C SER A 618 15.44 -3.36 -29.56
N LEU A 619 14.64 -4.10 -28.79
CA LEU A 619 14.52 -5.54 -28.88
C LEU A 619 13.22 -5.94 -29.58
N VAL A 620 13.28 -6.98 -30.40
CA VAL A 620 12.10 -7.64 -30.97
C VAL A 620 12.18 -9.15 -30.67
N GLY A 621 11.27 -9.62 -29.84
CA GLY A 621 11.18 -11.00 -29.32
C GLY A 621 11.59 -11.09 -27.85
N HIS A 622 10.81 -11.85 -27.06
CA HIS A 622 10.88 -11.84 -25.59
C HIS A 622 12.18 -12.44 -25.05
N SER A 623 12.48 -13.70 -25.39
CA SER A 623 13.69 -14.38 -24.93
C SER A 623 14.16 -15.43 -25.93
N ASP A 624 15.40 -15.89 -25.80
CA ASP A 624 15.95 -16.92 -26.70
C ASP A 624 15.23 -18.27 -26.61
N LYS A 625 14.38 -18.47 -25.59
CA LYS A 625 13.60 -19.69 -25.37
C LYS A 625 12.11 -19.52 -25.70
N ASN A 626 11.71 -18.37 -26.22
CA ASN A 626 10.30 -18.01 -26.41
C ASN A 626 9.75 -18.32 -27.80
N SER A 627 10.39 -19.23 -28.55
CA SER A 627 10.00 -19.51 -29.94
C SER A 627 8.56 -19.99 -30.07
N ALA A 628 8.02 -20.71 -29.09
CA ALA A 628 6.65 -21.22 -29.12
C ALA A 628 5.59 -20.12 -29.18
N GLU A 629 5.86 -18.97 -28.56
CA GLU A 629 4.96 -17.80 -28.57
C GLU A 629 5.31 -16.84 -29.70
N ASP A 630 6.61 -16.61 -29.96
CA ASP A 630 7.05 -15.55 -30.87
C ASP A 630 7.09 -15.96 -32.36
N THR A 631 7.20 -17.27 -32.67
CA THR A 631 7.28 -17.74 -34.05
C THR A 631 5.96 -17.53 -34.79
N GLY A 632 6.02 -16.91 -35.97
CA GLY A 632 4.82 -16.57 -36.76
C GLY A 632 4.27 -15.17 -36.46
N HIS A 633 4.82 -14.50 -35.46
CA HIS A 633 4.51 -13.12 -35.08
C HIS A 633 5.71 -12.20 -35.32
N LEU A 634 5.76 -11.06 -34.61
CA LEU A 634 6.86 -10.09 -34.62
C LEU A 634 7.18 -9.55 -36.02
N ARG A 635 6.15 -9.27 -36.83
CA ARG A 635 6.29 -8.57 -38.10
C ARG A 635 6.43 -7.08 -37.84
N VAL A 636 7.65 -6.58 -38.01
CA VAL A 636 8.00 -5.20 -37.65
C VAL A 636 8.52 -4.42 -38.86
N THR A 637 8.25 -3.12 -38.87
CA THR A 637 8.81 -2.17 -39.84
C THR A 637 9.54 -1.05 -39.12
N TYR A 638 10.78 -0.79 -39.53
CA TYR A 638 11.57 0.34 -39.07
C TYR A 638 11.91 1.23 -40.26
N HIS A 639 11.45 2.48 -40.27
CA HIS A 639 11.86 3.40 -41.31
C HIS A 639 12.10 4.84 -40.87
N HIS A 640 13.07 5.49 -41.51
CA HIS A 640 13.38 6.90 -41.26
C HIS A 640 13.74 7.21 -39.80
N ASN A 641 14.17 6.22 -39.02
CA ASN A 641 14.62 6.44 -37.65
C ASN A 641 16.09 6.89 -37.62
N TYR A 642 16.44 7.66 -36.60
CA TYR A 642 17.79 8.08 -36.31
C TYR A 642 18.33 7.40 -35.06
N PHE A 643 19.37 6.59 -35.21
CA PHE A 643 20.08 5.93 -34.11
C PHE A 643 21.43 6.62 -33.90
N LEU A 644 21.59 7.36 -32.80
CA LEU A 644 22.74 8.23 -32.55
C LEU A 644 23.40 7.98 -31.20
N ASN A 645 24.67 7.58 -31.18
CA ASN A 645 25.44 7.34 -29.95
C ASN A 645 24.75 6.28 -29.06
N VAL A 646 24.48 5.13 -29.64
CA VAL A 646 23.72 4.04 -29.00
C VAL A 646 24.56 2.78 -28.98
N ASN A 647 24.36 1.95 -27.96
CA ASN A 647 25.26 0.81 -27.74
C ASN A 647 24.80 -0.45 -28.47
N SER A 648 23.65 -1.03 -28.08
CA SER A 648 23.19 -2.35 -28.53
C SER A 648 21.69 -2.44 -28.81
N ARG A 649 21.27 -3.51 -29.52
CA ARG A 649 19.90 -3.87 -29.93
C ARG A 649 19.25 -2.87 -30.94
N LEU A 650 19.53 -2.92 -32.25
CA LEU A 650 19.29 -1.75 -33.14
C LEU A 650 18.70 -1.96 -34.57
N PRO A 651 17.52 -2.56 -34.76
CA PRO A 651 16.83 -3.44 -33.83
C PRO A 651 17.52 -4.81 -33.77
N SER A 652 17.35 -5.50 -32.64
CA SER A 652 17.75 -6.91 -32.48
C SER A 652 16.51 -7.80 -32.55
N LEU A 653 16.36 -8.58 -33.62
CA LEU A 653 15.18 -9.40 -33.89
C LEU A 653 15.44 -10.89 -33.69
N ARG A 654 14.49 -11.58 -33.04
CA ARG A 654 14.42 -13.03 -32.90
C ARG A 654 13.12 -13.55 -33.53
N PHE A 655 13.16 -14.72 -34.16
CA PHE A 655 12.01 -15.51 -34.66
C PHE A 655 11.09 -14.86 -35.73
N GLY A 656 10.98 -13.54 -35.78
CA GLY A 656 10.07 -12.78 -36.63
C GLY A 656 10.67 -12.25 -37.93
N THR A 657 9.98 -11.29 -38.53
CA THR A 657 10.41 -10.64 -39.77
C THR A 657 10.50 -9.12 -39.62
N GLY A 658 11.56 -8.53 -40.18
CA GLY A 658 11.81 -7.10 -40.11
C GLY A 658 12.02 -6.47 -41.49
N HIS A 659 11.25 -5.44 -41.83
CA HIS A 659 11.58 -4.57 -42.97
C HIS A 659 12.19 -3.27 -42.45
N ILE A 660 13.45 -3.03 -42.77
CA ILE A 660 14.27 -1.97 -42.17
C ILE A 660 14.83 -1.12 -43.30
N TYR A 661 14.28 0.08 -43.48
CA TYR A 661 14.63 0.91 -44.63
C TYR A 661 14.77 2.41 -44.35
N ASN A 662 15.65 3.07 -45.08
CA ASN A 662 15.91 4.51 -44.96
C ASN A 662 16.18 5.02 -43.51
N ASN A 663 16.76 4.19 -42.64
CA ASN A 663 17.21 4.62 -41.31
C ASN A 663 18.64 5.17 -41.37
N TYR A 664 18.99 6.04 -40.42
CA TYR A 664 20.35 6.53 -40.23
C TYR A 664 20.92 6.03 -38.91
N TYR A 665 22.06 5.34 -38.99
CA TYR A 665 22.81 4.86 -37.84
C TYR A 665 24.12 5.62 -37.73
N LYS A 666 24.40 6.22 -36.58
CA LYS A 666 25.61 6.99 -36.32
C LYS A 666 26.21 6.66 -34.95
N ASN A 667 27.51 6.36 -34.92
CA ASN A 667 28.26 6.07 -33.69
C ASN A 667 27.62 4.95 -32.88
N VAL A 668 27.52 3.77 -33.50
CA VAL A 668 26.90 2.59 -32.89
C VAL A 668 27.97 1.62 -32.42
N ALA A 669 28.00 1.35 -31.11
CA ALA A 669 29.11 0.62 -30.48
C ALA A 669 29.16 -0.87 -30.83
N THR A 670 28.00 -1.54 -31.01
CA THR A 670 27.96 -2.98 -31.32
C THR A 670 27.50 -3.28 -32.74
N SER A 671 26.21 -3.21 -33.02
CA SER A 671 25.63 -3.60 -34.30
C SER A 671 24.46 -2.71 -34.63
N GLY A 672 24.26 -2.43 -35.91
CA GLY A 672 23.06 -1.80 -36.43
C GLY A 672 21.93 -2.82 -36.37
N VAL A 673 21.64 -3.49 -37.49
CA VAL A 673 20.60 -4.51 -37.54
C VAL A 673 21.15 -5.86 -37.05
N ASP A 674 20.53 -6.46 -36.03
CA ASP A 674 20.90 -7.79 -35.53
C ASP A 674 19.74 -8.77 -35.76
N SER A 675 19.98 -9.80 -36.58
CA SER A 675 19.03 -10.84 -36.92
C SER A 675 19.52 -12.17 -36.35
N ARG A 676 18.73 -12.80 -35.48
CA ARG A 676 19.15 -13.98 -34.69
C ARG A 676 18.01 -14.98 -34.55
N LEU A 677 18.35 -16.21 -34.20
CA LEU A 677 17.38 -17.28 -33.88
C LEU A 677 16.28 -17.42 -34.95
N GLY A 678 16.69 -17.56 -36.21
CA GLY A 678 15.80 -17.76 -37.34
C GLY A 678 15.09 -16.51 -37.86
N ALA A 679 15.30 -15.33 -37.27
CA ALA A 679 14.73 -14.09 -37.78
C ALA A 679 15.15 -13.81 -39.23
N GLN A 680 14.28 -13.13 -39.98
CA GLN A 680 14.50 -12.77 -41.38
C GLN A 680 14.34 -11.26 -41.53
N VAL A 681 15.38 -10.57 -42.00
CA VAL A 681 15.31 -9.12 -42.22
C VAL A 681 15.57 -8.73 -43.67
N LEU A 682 14.84 -7.72 -44.14
CA LEU A 682 15.07 -7.02 -45.39
C LEU A 682 15.60 -5.62 -45.04
N VAL A 683 16.86 -5.34 -45.39
CA VAL A 683 17.58 -4.13 -44.99
C VAL A 683 17.95 -3.31 -46.22
N GLU A 684 17.23 -2.23 -46.48
CA GLU A 684 17.37 -1.50 -47.75
C GLU A 684 17.42 0.02 -47.64
N GLY A 685 18.32 0.65 -48.41
CA GLY A 685 18.39 2.11 -48.46
C GLY A 685 18.81 2.79 -47.16
N ASN A 686 19.43 2.09 -46.20
CA ASN A 686 19.88 2.67 -44.92
C ASN A 686 21.27 3.30 -45.05
N THR A 687 21.62 4.20 -44.14
CA THR A 687 23.00 4.70 -44.00
C THR A 687 23.59 4.29 -42.64
N PHE A 688 24.75 3.65 -42.67
CA PHE A 688 25.53 3.26 -41.49
C PHE A 688 26.82 4.08 -41.44
N ASP A 689 26.96 4.94 -40.43
CA ASP A 689 28.13 5.79 -40.20
C ASP A 689 28.77 5.43 -38.87
N SER A 690 30.03 4.94 -38.91
CA SER A 690 30.78 4.60 -37.69
C SER A 690 30.02 3.58 -36.83
N VAL A 691 29.54 2.51 -37.47
CA VAL A 691 28.82 1.39 -36.86
C VAL A 691 29.73 0.18 -36.84
N THR A 692 29.97 -0.44 -35.69
CA THR A 692 30.90 -1.58 -35.58
C THR A 692 30.50 -2.77 -36.47
N SER A 693 29.21 -3.11 -36.52
CA SER A 693 28.67 -4.17 -37.37
C SER A 693 27.34 -3.71 -37.99
N PRO A 694 27.34 -3.21 -39.24
CA PRO A 694 26.12 -2.66 -39.86
C PRO A 694 24.93 -3.63 -39.84
N ILE A 695 25.18 -4.90 -40.18
CA ILE A 695 24.19 -5.97 -40.18
C ILE A 695 24.87 -7.22 -39.60
N ALA A 696 24.25 -7.85 -38.60
CA ALA A 696 24.73 -9.08 -37.97
C ALA A 696 23.71 -10.22 -38.12
N THR A 697 24.18 -11.40 -38.49
CA THR A 697 23.35 -12.63 -38.62
C THR A 697 23.94 -13.84 -37.88
N THR A 698 25.21 -13.77 -37.49
CA THR A 698 25.96 -14.90 -36.93
C THR A 698 25.74 -15.11 -35.43
N LEU A 699 25.12 -14.14 -34.76
CA LEU A 699 24.73 -14.25 -33.36
C LEU A 699 23.53 -15.21 -33.23
N HIS A 700 23.78 -16.51 -33.08
CA HIS A 700 22.74 -17.53 -32.89
C HIS A 700 21.80 -17.77 -34.10
N GLY A 701 22.25 -17.47 -35.32
CA GLY A 701 21.68 -17.98 -36.58
C GLY A 701 20.40 -17.29 -37.09
N GLY A 702 20.49 -16.02 -37.49
CA GLY A 702 19.45 -15.33 -38.26
C GLY A 702 19.82 -15.10 -39.72
N TYR A 703 19.02 -14.32 -40.43
CA TYR A 703 19.18 -14.09 -41.87
C TYR A 703 18.88 -12.65 -42.27
N ALA A 704 19.57 -12.17 -43.30
CA ALA A 704 19.37 -10.85 -43.88
C ALA A 704 19.42 -10.88 -45.42
N VAL A 705 18.51 -10.15 -46.05
CA VAL A 705 18.61 -9.70 -47.44
C VAL A 705 18.87 -8.20 -47.40
N GLN A 706 19.87 -7.72 -48.13
CA GLN A 706 20.24 -6.30 -48.08
C GLN A 706 20.51 -5.72 -49.48
N ARG A 707 20.18 -4.45 -49.67
CA ARG A 707 20.42 -3.70 -50.92
C ARG A 707 20.51 -2.20 -50.68
N ASP A 708 21.24 -1.49 -51.54
CA ASP A 708 21.28 -0.02 -51.59
C ASP A 708 21.63 0.67 -50.25
N ASN A 709 22.37 0.00 -49.36
CA ASN A 709 22.82 0.60 -48.11
C ASN A 709 24.15 1.37 -48.30
N ILE A 710 24.27 2.53 -47.65
CA ILE A 710 25.51 3.31 -47.62
C ILE A 710 26.30 3.02 -46.35
N LEU A 711 27.60 2.84 -46.48
CA LEU A 711 28.54 2.63 -45.39
C LEU A 711 29.54 3.79 -45.34
N ILE A 712 29.65 4.44 -44.19
CA ILE A 712 30.56 5.56 -43.93
C ILE A 712 31.41 5.18 -42.72
N ASN A 713 32.74 5.23 -42.83
CA ASN A 713 33.65 4.86 -41.73
C ASN A 713 33.37 3.47 -41.12
N THR A 714 32.84 2.55 -41.92
CA THR A 714 32.52 1.17 -41.54
C THR A 714 32.54 0.27 -42.79
N THR A 715 32.50 -1.04 -42.59
CA THR A 715 32.47 -2.05 -43.64
C THR A 715 31.39 -3.07 -43.33
N MET A 716 30.77 -3.64 -44.37
CA MET A 716 29.76 -4.70 -44.20
C MET A 716 30.40 -5.95 -43.58
N ASN A 717 29.63 -6.65 -42.76
CA ASN A 717 30.01 -7.95 -42.23
C ASN A 717 30.25 -8.96 -43.35
N SER A 718 31.34 -9.72 -43.29
CA SER A 718 31.72 -10.70 -44.31
C SER A 718 30.95 -12.02 -44.23
N ASP A 719 30.28 -12.26 -43.10
CA ASP A 719 29.67 -13.53 -42.68
C ASP A 719 28.14 -13.49 -42.66
N LEU A 720 27.53 -12.64 -43.50
CA LEU A 720 26.08 -12.51 -43.60
C LEU A 720 25.42 -13.77 -44.17
N ALA A 721 24.46 -14.32 -43.43
CA ALA A 721 23.61 -15.40 -43.91
C ALA A 721 22.42 -14.83 -44.69
N ALA A 722 22.29 -15.23 -45.96
CA ALA A 722 21.22 -14.78 -46.83
C ALA A 722 19.87 -15.40 -46.45
N GLY A 723 18.85 -14.55 -46.37
CA GLY A 723 17.47 -14.93 -46.04
C GLY A 723 16.55 -15.11 -47.24
N THR A 724 15.27 -15.31 -46.96
CA THR A 724 14.19 -15.43 -47.97
C THR A 724 13.30 -14.19 -48.07
N LEU A 725 13.36 -13.28 -47.09
CA LEU A 725 12.59 -12.04 -47.08
C LEU A 725 13.20 -11.01 -48.04
N SER A 726 12.85 -11.10 -49.33
CA SER A 726 13.38 -10.23 -50.39
C SER A 726 12.41 -9.12 -50.83
N THR A 727 11.15 -9.17 -50.37
CA THR A 727 10.12 -8.17 -50.64
C THR A 727 9.26 -7.92 -49.40
N ALA A 728 8.83 -6.68 -49.21
CA ALA A 728 7.83 -6.35 -48.20
C ALA A 728 6.42 -6.71 -48.70
N PRO A 729 5.51 -7.16 -47.82
CA PRO A 729 4.15 -7.57 -48.21
C PRO A 729 3.18 -6.39 -48.43
N TYR A 730 3.70 -5.18 -48.61
CA TYR A 730 2.94 -3.93 -48.73
C TYR A 730 3.65 -2.95 -49.68
N SER A 731 2.92 -1.95 -50.15
CA SER A 731 3.48 -0.86 -50.97
C SER A 731 4.24 0.14 -50.10
N TYR A 732 5.42 0.56 -50.56
CA TYR A 732 6.26 1.57 -49.90
C TYR A 732 7.08 2.33 -50.95
N SER A 733 7.75 3.40 -50.52
CA SER A 733 8.69 4.15 -51.35
C SER A 733 10.03 4.24 -50.63
N LEU A 734 11.11 4.12 -51.39
CA LEU A 734 12.46 4.30 -50.88
C LEU A 734 12.97 5.69 -51.25
N ASP A 735 13.44 6.41 -50.25
CA ASP A 735 14.35 7.52 -50.47
C ASP A 735 15.69 6.97 -51.00
N ALA A 736 16.36 7.76 -51.84
CA ALA A 736 17.72 7.43 -52.24
C ALA A 736 18.63 7.40 -51.00
N ALA A 737 19.44 6.35 -50.84
CA ALA A 737 20.22 6.17 -49.63
C ALA A 737 21.13 7.36 -49.29
N ASN A 738 21.60 8.11 -50.31
CA ASN A 738 22.44 9.30 -50.14
C ASN A 738 21.68 10.53 -49.60
N THR A 739 20.34 10.56 -49.64
CA THR A 739 19.52 11.63 -49.06
C THR A 739 19.11 11.33 -47.61
N VAL A 740 19.19 10.06 -47.18
CA VAL A 740 18.69 9.59 -45.87
C VAL A 740 19.27 10.39 -44.70
N VAL A 741 20.57 10.68 -44.69
CA VAL A 741 21.18 11.48 -43.61
C VAL A 741 20.51 12.84 -43.48
N ALA A 742 20.32 13.55 -44.59
CA ALA A 742 19.69 14.88 -44.59
C ALA A 742 18.20 14.81 -44.25
N THR A 743 17.48 13.81 -44.79
CA THR A 743 16.06 13.62 -44.53
C THR A 743 15.79 13.29 -43.06
N VAL A 744 16.47 12.26 -42.53
CA VAL A 744 16.23 11.74 -41.18
C VAL A 744 16.64 12.74 -40.11
N THR A 745 17.81 13.38 -40.24
CA THR A 745 18.25 14.37 -39.23
C THR A 745 17.38 15.62 -39.17
N LYS A 746 16.67 15.94 -40.26
CA LYS A 746 15.74 17.08 -40.31
C LYS A 746 14.36 16.75 -39.76
N SER A 747 13.87 15.55 -39.99
CA SER A 747 12.44 15.23 -39.84
C SER A 747 12.14 14.17 -38.79
N ALA A 748 13.14 13.50 -38.20
CA ALA A 748 12.89 12.55 -37.12
C ALA A 748 12.84 13.23 -35.74
N GLY A 749 12.03 12.67 -34.84
CA GLY A 749 11.99 13.02 -33.42
C GLY A 749 10.82 13.92 -33.00
N ALA A 750 10.72 14.12 -31.69
CA ALA A 750 9.66 14.93 -31.09
C ALA A 750 9.84 16.43 -31.39
N GLY A 751 8.71 17.11 -31.60
CA GLY A 751 8.62 18.52 -31.95
C GLY A 751 8.62 18.81 -33.46
N ILE A 752 8.73 17.79 -34.32
CA ILE A 752 8.61 17.96 -35.77
C ILE A 752 7.15 18.01 -36.21
N VAL A 753 6.31 17.15 -35.62
CA VAL A 753 4.87 17.15 -35.87
C VAL A 753 4.16 17.96 -34.80
N THR A 754 3.08 18.64 -35.18
CA THR A 754 2.31 19.52 -34.29
C THR A 754 0.86 19.07 -34.25
N PHE A 755 0.24 19.19 -33.08
CA PHE A 755 -1.16 18.86 -32.82
C PHE A 755 -1.90 20.05 -32.23
#